data_AF-A0A5M3XDT0-F1
#
_entry.id   AF-A0A5M3XDT0-F1
#
_cell.length_a   1.000
_cell.length_b   1.000
_cell.length_c   1.000
_cell.angle_alpha   90.00
_cell.angle_beta   90.00
_cell.angle_gamma   90.00
#
_symmetry.space_group_name_H-M   'P 1'
#
loop_
_entity.id
_entity.type
_entity.pdbx_description
1 polymer ?
#
loop_
_entity_poly.entity_id
_entity_poly.type
_entity_poly.pdbx_seq_one_letter_code
_entity_poly.pdbx_strand_id
1 'polypeptide(L)'
;MTRRIDAISGLRALAALGILVFHVAAMTNFTMTGGVAGALVARLDVAVSIFFALSGLLLFRPWAREILLAEPRPAVREYLWRRALRILPAYWITVVVAMTMLAESTGYTVRQWIQMLLLVQVYDPDPGWPNGGLGPTALGQMWSLAVEAAFYLVLPLLAWAARRFIRSGNTDSRAVRLLAALGGLGATSFVYAIFMHVPERVFWIQFLLPHYLVFFALGMAVATVLTWAEADSPGGLRARGARDTAAKSAGTLLVMAALAYWLLMTPVAGRFGDPFTGLRDEELRLLLHALITLLVVLPVACQPSGPTGVNRVLGSGPMRFLGQASFGIFLWQFVVMEAVFRVTGLPYFGGNFLTVLGLSLVGTVALAAATYYLVERPLLGRPAEPREPAPTPPEPVTKKREISVKPPRRPRQRDVAHQDALDGIRALAALAVLVYHVGGKTGLTEGWGAWAVSRGDVGVAIFFTLSGLLLYRPWARAALDDGDGPDTTAYLWRRAFRILPAYWLVAVIAMIFFNSGHNASQWVWAKWLLLLQIYDVGSWWGGTEGRGLEQMWSLSVEVAFYLALPLIAAALAAFARRSAATGTRALALLAGVGALGVISVIWTVIAHQPGMPPEFNMLLPRYFLWFGAGMALAIASAWAATDERARSFCAVVARRPALSWTIAALAFAVGSTPLTGPLHLGALPATEGTTKAVLWAVVGLFLVAPSAFSTGRGGLTHLVFGNPVARYLGRVSYGIFLWQFVVIYGYYELTGNEVSFGGGFATVLAVAAAGTLALAALTHHLIEQPFHQLGRAVTAGAAPVTRSVSR
;
A
#
# COMPACT_ATOMS: atom_id res chain seq x y z
N MET A 1 -19.98 -25.22 3.56
CA MET A 1 -20.77 -23.97 3.63
C MET A 1 -20.59 -23.22 4.96
N THR A 2 -20.50 -23.93 6.10
CA THR A 2 -20.27 -23.39 7.46
C THR A 2 -19.07 -22.47 7.60
N ARG A 3 -17.88 -22.87 7.11
CA ARG A 3 -16.64 -22.07 7.27
C ARG A 3 -16.60 -20.71 6.56
N ARG A 4 -17.39 -20.52 5.48
CA ARG A 4 -17.50 -19.21 4.82
C ARG A 4 -18.33 -18.22 5.66
N ILE A 5 -19.37 -18.73 6.33
CA ILE A 5 -20.20 -17.95 7.24
C ILE A 5 -19.39 -17.55 8.49
N ASP A 6 -18.49 -18.43 8.93
CA ASP A 6 -17.57 -18.14 10.03
C ASP A 6 -16.62 -16.98 9.72
N ALA A 7 -16.00 -16.97 8.53
CA ALA A 7 -15.07 -15.90 8.14
C ALA A 7 -15.77 -14.53 7.99
N ILE A 8 -17.01 -14.51 7.48
CA ILE A 8 -17.85 -13.30 7.45
C ILE A 8 -18.18 -12.82 8.87
N SER A 9 -18.42 -13.75 9.80
CA SER A 9 -18.64 -13.42 11.21
C SER A 9 -17.38 -12.82 11.84
N GLY A 10 -16.19 -13.36 11.55
CA GLY A 10 -14.93 -12.78 11.97
C GLY A 10 -14.67 -11.39 11.40
N LEU A 11 -15.08 -11.12 10.16
CA LEU A 11 -14.99 -9.77 9.59
C LEU A 11 -15.91 -8.77 10.32
N ARG A 12 -17.12 -9.20 10.75
CA ARG A 12 -17.99 -8.39 11.61
C ARG A 12 -17.37 -8.10 12.97
N ALA A 13 -16.64 -9.06 13.54
CA ALA A 13 -15.90 -8.85 14.78
C ALA A 13 -14.86 -7.73 14.63
N LEU A 14 -14.04 -7.79 13.56
CA LEU A 14 -13.04 -6.76 13.27
C LEU A 14 -13.67 -5.39 13.07
N ALA A 15 -14.79 -5.32 12.34
CA ALA A 15 -15.50 -4.06 12.14
C ALA A 15 -16.04 -3.49 13.46
N ALA A 16 -16.69 -4.31 14.31
CA ALA A 16 -17.20 -3.85 15.61
C ALA A 16 -16.09 -3.33 16.54
N LEU A 17 -14.97 -4.06 16.62
CA LEU A 17 -13.83 -3.65 17.43
C LEU A 17 -13.15 -2.39 16.86
N GLY A 18 -13.08 -2.27 15.53
CA GLY A 18 -12.55 -1.06 14.87
C GLY A 18 -13.37 0.18 15.24
N ILE A 19 -14.70 0.07 15.23
CA ILE A 19 -15.61 1.15 15.64
C ILE A 19 -15.43 1.50 17.12
N LEU A 20 -15.27 0.51 18.01
CA LEU A 20 -15.01 0.75 19.43
C LEU A 20 -13.69 1.54 19.62
N VAL A 21 -12.61 1.09 18.97
CA VAL A 21 -11.30 1.75 19.02
C VAL A 21 -11.39 3.19 18.50
N PHE A 22 -12.10 3.38 17.39
CA PHE A 22 -12.36 4.70 16.82
C PHE A 22 -13.04 5.64 17.82
N HIS A 23 -14.15 5.22 18.42
CA HIS A 23 -14.89 6.06 19.35
C HIS A 23 -14.09 6.39 20.61
N VAL A 24 -13.38 5.41 21.18
CA VAL A 24 -12.48 5.66 22.31
C VAL A 24 -11.39 6.66 21.93
N ALA A 25 -10.80 6.51 20.75
CA ALA A 25 -9.79 7.45 20.28
C ALA A 25 -10.35 8.86 20.10
N ALA A 26 -11.57 8.99 19.55
CA ALA A 26 -12.22 10.28 19.37
C ALA A 26 -12.55 10.94 20.71
N MET A 27 -13.16 10.22 21.65
CA MET A 27 -13.55 10.76 22.96
C MET A 27 -12.36 11.07 23.88
N THR A 28 -11.20 10.47 23.63
CA THR A 28 -9.96 10.76 24.38
C THR A 28 -9.06 11.76 23.67
N ASN A 29 -9.51 12.33 22.54
CA ASN A 29 -8.72 13.22 21.66
C ASN A 29 -7.45 12.57 21.07
N PHE A 30 -7.33 11.24 21.15
CA PHE A 30 -6.20 10.49 20.61
C PHE A 30 -6.15 10.53 19.08
N THR A 31 -7.30 10.70 18.40
CA THR A 31 -7.35 10.90 16.95
C THR A 31 -6.55 12.13 16.50
N MET A 32 -6.45 13.17 17.33
CA MET A 32 -5.71 14.40 17.05
C MET A 32 -4.31 14.41 17.67
N THR A 33 -4.16 13.83 18.87
CA THR A 33 -2.92 13.91 19.65
C THR A 33 -1.99 12.71 19.47
N GLY A 34 -2.50 11.58 18.96
CA GLY A 34 -1.76 10.31 18.86
C GLY A 34 -0.80 10.21 17.66
N GLY A 35 -0.52 11.31 16.97
CA GLY A 35 0.31 11.32 15.76
C GLY A 35 -0.17 10.32 14.70
N VAL A 36 0.73 9.47 14.21
CA VAL A 36 0.41 8.43 13.20
C VAL A 36 -0.58 7.39 13.76
N ALA A 37 -0.44 6.99 15.02
CA ALA A 37 -1.35 6.05 15.64
C ALA A 37 -2.76 6.65 15.78
N GLY A 38 -2.84 7.95 16.09
CA GLY A 38 -4.07 8.73 16.09
C GLY A 38 -4.73 8.79 14.71
N ALA A 39 -3.97 9.10 13.66
CA ALA A 39 -4.45 9.12 12.28
C ALA A 39 -4.92 7.74 11.79
N LEU A 40 -4.21 6.67 12.18
CA LEU A 40 -4.57 5.29 11.86
C LEU A 40 -5.96 4.93 12.43
N VAL A 41 -6.22 5.28 13.69
CA VAL A 41 -7.49 4.95 14.34
C VAL A 41 -8.61 5.91 13.99
N ALA A 42 -8.30 7.16 13.62
CA ALA A 42 -9.26 8.18 13.22
C ALA A 42 -10.08 7.82 11.96
N ARG A 43 -9.59 6.88 11.15
CA ARG A 43 -10.27 6.40 9.93
C ARG A 43 -10.91 5.03 10.04
N LEU A 44 -10.96 4.47 11.25
CA LEU A 44 -11.68 3.22 11.48
C LEU A 44 -13.21 3.38 11.35
N ASP A 45 -13.71 4.60 11.08
CA ASP A 45 -15.08 4.88 10.61
C ASP A 45 -15.47 4.10 9.35
N VAL A 46 -14.48 3.69 8.53
CA VAL A 46 -14.67 2.75 7.40
C VAL A 46 -15.28 1.40 7.82
N ALA A 47 -15.21 1.03 9.09
CA ALA A 47 -15.86 -0.19 9.58
C ALA A 47 -17.40 -0.14 9.43
N VAL A 48 -18.02 1.04 9.46
CA VAL A 48 -19.47 1.20 9.23
C VAL A 48 -19.84 0.80 7.80
N SER A 49 -19.06 1.22 6.81
CA SER A 49 -19.30 0.83 5.41
C SER A 49 -19.12 -0.67 5.19
N ILE A 50 -18.21 -1.32 5.93
CA ILE A 50 -18.09 -2.79 5.95
C ILE A 50 -19.37 -3.45 6.47
N PHE A 51 -19.97 -2.95 7.56
CA PHE A 51 -21.25 -3.46 8.06
C PHE A 51 -22.37 -3.34 7.00
N PHE A 52 -22.53 -2.17 6.39
CA PHE A 52 -23.55 -1.96 5.35
C PHE A 52 -23.35 -2.88 4.15
N ALA A 53 -22.11 -3.08 3.69
CA ALA A 53 -21.81 -4.02 2.62
C ALA A 53 -22.06 -5.49 3.02
N LEU A 54 -21.77 -5.88 4.27
CA LEU A 54 -22.10 -7.21 4.75
C LEU A 54 -23.61 -7.43 4.86
N SER A 55 -24.38 -6.42 5.27
CA SER A 55 -25.83 -6.46 5.29
C SER A 55 -26.42 -6.56 3.88
N GLY A 56 -25.90 -5.77 2.93
CA GLY A 56 -26.25 -5.91 1.51
C GLY A 56 -25.93 -7.31 0.96
N LEU A 57 -24.75 -7.85 1.26
CA LEU A 57 -24.31 -9.18 0.82
C LEU A 57 -25.20 -10.30 1.36
N LEU A 58 -25.42 -10.32 2.67
CA LEU A 58 -26.11 -11.43 3.33
C LEU A 58 -27.61 -11.40 3.07
N LEU A 59 -28.23 -10.22 3.11
CA LEU A 59 -29.68 -10.09 3.01
C LEU A 59 -30.17 -10.13 1.58
N PHE A 60 -29.38 -9.66 0.61
CA PHE A 60 -29.78 -9.70 -0.80
C PHE A 60 -29.58 -11.06 -1.45
N ARG A 61 -28.71 -11.92 -0.91
CA ARG A 61 -28.38 -13.22 -1.53
C ARG A 61 -29.62 -14.11 -1.82
N PRO A 62 -30.59 -14.30 -0.91
CA PRO A 62 -31.81 -15.06 -1.22
C PRO A 62 -32.62 -14.47 -2.38
N TRP A 63 -32.68 -13.14 -2.49
CA TRP A 63 -33.36 -12.44 -3.60
C TRP A 63 -32.59 -12.60 -4.92
N ALA A 64 -31.25 -12.53 -4.88
CA ALA A 64 -30.42 -12.78 -6.05
C ALA A 64 -30.59 -14.23 -6.58
N ARG A 65 -30.76 -15.20 -5.68
CA ARG A 65 -31.06 -16.60 -6.05
C ARG A 65 -32.43 -16.74 -6.71
N GLU A 66 -33.45 -16.07 -6.21
CA GLU A 66 -34.76 -16.03 -6.89
C GLU A 66 -34.64 -15.42 -8.30
N ILE A 67 -33.99 -14.27 -8.41
CA ILE A 67 -33.88 -13.53 -9.68
C ILE A 67 -33.04 -14.28 -10.73
N LEU A 68 -31.93 -14.91 -10.33
CA LEU A 68 -30.98 -15.55 -11.25
C LEU A 68 -31.20 -17.04 -11.44
N LEU A 69 -31.50 -17.76 -10.36
CA LEU A 69 -31.60 -19.23 -10.33
C LEU A 69 -33.05 -19.73 -10.29
N ALA A 70 -34.03 -18.83 -10.25
CA ALA A 70 -35.46 -19.17 -10.19
C ALA A 70 -35.86 -19.98 -8.93
N GLU A 71 -35.15 -19.78 -7.83
CA GLU A 71 -35.49 -20.37 -6.52
C GLU A 71 -36.74 -19.74 -5.89
N PRO A 72 -37.38 -20.41 -4.90
CA PRO A 72 -38.54 -19.87 -4.21
C PRO A 72 -38.30 -18.51 -3.56
N ARG A 73 -39.34 -17.66 -3.57
CA ARG A 73 -39.27 -16.30 -3.03
C ARG A 73 -39.11 -16.30 -1.52
N PRO A 74 -38.25 -15.42 -0.98
CA PRO A 74 -38.23 -15.14 0.44
C PRO A 74 -39.57 -14.53 0.89
N ALA A 75 -40.14 -15.02 1.99
CA ALA A 75 -41.33 -14.44 2.58
C ALA A 75 -41.00 -13.11 3.27
N VAL A 76 -41.53 -11.98 2.75
CA VAL A 76 -41.24 -10.63 3.27
C VAL A 76 -41.59 -10.52 4.76
N ARG A 77 -42.74 -11.07 5.18
CA ARG A 77 -43.18 -11.06 6.58
C ARG A 77 -42.18 -11.78 7.49
N GLU A 78 -41.72 -12.96 7.09
CA GLU A 78 -40.75 -13.73 7.87
C GLU A 78 -39.39 -13.03 7.93
N TYR A 79 -38.95 -12.45 6.81
CA TYR A 79 -37.74 -11.64 6.74
C TYR A 79 -37.79 -10.47 7.73
N LEU A 80 -38.85 -9.65 7.70
CA LEU A 80 -39.02 -8.49 8.59
C LEU A 80 -39.11 -8.92 10.05
N TRP A 81 -39.86 -9.99 10.36
CA TRP A 81 -39.99 -10.51 11.71
C TRP A 81 -38.64 -10.99 12.28
N ARG A 82 -37.86 -11.74 11.51
CA ARG A 82 -36.52 -12.19 11.91
C ARG A 82 -35.55 -11.02 12.11
N ARG A 83 -35.71 -9.91 11.39
CA ARG A 83 -34.92 -8.69 11.61
C ARG A 83 -35.35 -7.97 12.89
N ALA A 84 -36.65 -7.82 13.11
CA ALA A 84 -37.21 -7.22 14.32
C ALA A 84 -36.73 -7.95 15.59
N LEU A 85 -36.85 -9.28 15.62
CA LEU A 85 -36.38 -10.11 16.74
C LEU A 85 -34.87 -10.05 16.98
N ARG A 86 -34.10 -9.80 15.92
CA ARG A 86 -32.64 -9.68 16.02
C ARG A 86 -32.20 -8.34 16.61
N ILE A 87 -32.97 -7.28 16.42
CA ILE A 87 -32.52 -5.89 16.67
C ILE A 87 -33.24 -5.28 17.85
N LEU A 88 -34.58 -5.22 17.80
CA LEU A 88 -35.39 -4.41 18.70
C LEU A 88 -35.22 -4.77 20.19
N PRO A 89 -35.18 -6.05 20.60
CA PRO A 89 -35.11 -6.39 22.03
C PRO A 89 -33.85 -5.84 22.71
N ALA A 90 -32.68 -6.14 22.14
CA ALA A 90 -31.41 -5.66 22.69
C ALA A 90 -31.28 -4.14 22.56
N TYR A 91 -31.73 -3.58 21.42
CA TYR A 91 -31.74 -2.14 21.19
C TYR A 91 -32.57 -1.38 22.24
N TRP A 92 -33.82 -1.80 22.49
CA TRP A 92 -34.69 -1.16 23.47
C TRP A 92 -34.12 -1.22 24.89
N ILE A 93 -33.52 -2.36 25.28
CA ILE A 93 -32.85 -2.48 26.58
C ILE A 93 -31.71 -1.45 26.67
N THR A 94 -30.86 -1.35 25.66
CA THR A 94 -29.75 -0.39 25.64
C THR A 94 -30.25 1.06 25.69
N VAL A 95 -31.29 1.40 24.92
CA VAL A 95 -31.89 2.75 24.92
C VAL A 95 -32.45 3.10 26.30
N VAL A 96 -33.24 2.21 26.89
CA VAL A 96 -33.84 2.43 28.22
C VAL A 96 -32.75 2.61 29.27
N VAL A 97 -31.73 1.73 29.29
CA VAL A 97 -30.63 1.84 30.24
C VAL A 97 -29.86 3.16 30.06
N ALA A 98 -29.52 3.52 28.82
CA ALA A 98 -28.77 4.74 28.53
C ALA A 98 -29.56 6.00 28.90
N MET A 99 -30.84 6.08 28.53
CA MET A 99 -31.69 7.25 28.77
C MET A 99 -32.17 7.39 30.22
N THR A 100 -32.14 6.33 31.04
CA THR A 100 -32.51 6.39 32.47
C THR A 100 -31.31 6.51 33.40
N MET A 101 -30.22 5.77 33.14
CA MET A 101 -29.11 5.63 34.10
C MET A 101 -27.92 6.57 33.81
N LEU A 102 -27.77 7.04 32.57
CA LEU A 102 -26.59 7.78 32.13
C LEU A 102 -26.92 9.12 31.44
N ALA A 103 -28.18 9.52 31.42
CA ALA A 103 -28.56 10.81 30.85
C ALA A 103 -27.96 11.97 31.67
N GLU A 104 -27.38 12.95 30.98
CA GLU A 104 -26.85 14.19 31.59
C GLU A 104 -27.96 15.09 32.18
N SER A 105 -29.24 14.79 31.92
CA SER A 105 -30.39 15.44 32.54
C SER A 105 -31.57 14.46 32.68
N THR A 106 -32.19 14.42 33.85
CA THR A 106 -33.56 13.90 34.02
C THR A 106 -34.52 14.87 33.33
N GLY A 107 -34.71 14.77 32.02
CA GLY A 107 -35.48 15.79 31.28
C GLY A 107 -35.81 15.53 29.80
N TYR A 108 -35.55 14.34 29.25
CA TYR A 108 -35.92 14.06 27.84
C TYR A 108 -37.43 14.08 27.62
N THR A 109 -37.86 14.71 26.52
CA THR A 109 -39.27 14.80 26.16
C THR A 109 -39.83 13.46 25.70
N VAL A 110 -41.16 13.28 25.74
CA VAL A 110 -41.83 12.10 25.18
C VAL A 110 -41.49 11.92 23.70
N ARG A 111 -41.37 13.03 22.95
CA ARG A 111 -40.94 13.04 21.54
C ARG A 111 -39.58 12.36 21.36
N GLN A 112 -38.60 12.73 22.18
CA GLN A 112 -37.23 12.17 22.14
C GLN A 112 -37.20 10.68 22.49
N TRP A 113 -37.99 10.23 23.46
CA TRP A 113 -38.17 8.82 23.76
C TRP A 113 -38.76 8.05 22.58
N ILE A 114 -39.82 8.55 21.97
CA ILE A 114 -40.46 7.93 20.80
C ILE A 114 -39.47 7.84 19.64
N GLN A 115 -38.71 8.90 19.37
CA GLN A 115 -37.73 8.95 18.29
C GLN A 115 -36.66 7.87 18.43
N MET A 116 -36.13 7.70 19.64
CA MET A 116 -35.15 6.65 19.92
C MET A 116 -35.80 5.27 19.84
N LEU A 117 -36.88 5.02 20.58
CA LEU A 117 -37.51 3.69 20.59
C LEU A 117 -37.95 3.19 19.20
N LEU A 118 -38.27 4.11 18.29
CA LEU A 118 -38.66 3.80 16.91
C LEU A 118 -37.52 3.89 15.88
N LEU A 119 -36.29 4.25 16.26
CA LEU A 119 -35.15 4.47 15.35
C LEU A 119 -35.41 5.52 14.25
N VAL A 120 -36.15 6.59 14.56
CA VAL A 120 -36.50 7.65 13.61
C VAL A 120 -35.80 8.99 13.90
N GLN A 121 -34.85 9.00 14.84
CA GLN A 121 -34.12 10.20 15.28
C GLN A 121 -33.35 10.91 14.17
N VAL A 122 -32.97 10.20 13.10
CA VAL A 122 -32.23 10.77 11.96
C VAL A 122 -33.10 11.58 10.99
N TYR A 123 -34.43 11.48 11.11
CA TYR A 123 -35.39 12.15 10.22
C TYR A 123 -35.91 13.48 10.78
N ASP A 124 -35.45 13.88 11.97
CA ASP A 124 -35.85 15.10 12.61
C ASP A 124 -34.78 16.19 12.44
N PRO A 125 -35.07 17.28 11.70
CA PRO A 125 -34.12 18.37 11.50
C PRO A 125 -33.85 19.19 12.77
N ASP A 126 -34.76 19.19 13.74
CA ASP A 126 -34.61 19.89 15.01
C ASP A 126 -35.16 19.03 16.17
N PRO A 127 -34.36 18.03 16.60
CA PRO A 127 -34.77 17.08 17.62
C PRO A 127 -34.65 17.64 19.05
N GLY A 128 -34.10 18.85 19.23
CA GLY A 128 -33.97 19.52 20.52
C GLY A 128 -33.11 18.76 21.54
N TRP A 129 -32.14 17.96 21.11
CA TRP A 129 -31.22 17.26 22.02
C TRP A 129 -30.25 18.25 22.68
N PRO A 130 -29.95 18.12 23.99
CA PRO A 130 -29.13 19.09 24.73
C PRO A 130 -27.71 19.31 24.16
N ASN A 131 -27.15 18.30 23.50
CA ASN A 131 -25.83 18.31 22.88
C ASN A 131 -25.84 18.76 21.41
N GLY A 132 -27.00 19.15 20.86
CA GLY A 132 -27.16 19.48 19.44
C GLY A 132 -26.97 18.30 18.48
N GLY A 133 -26.88 17.06 18.99
CA GLY A 133 -26.66 15.85 18.21
C GLY A 133 -27.96 15.15 17.77
N LEU A 134 -27.82 13.92 17.27
CA LEU A 134 -28.94 13.05 16.88
C LEU A 134 -29.45 12.17 18.03
N GLY A 135 -29.02 12.44 19.27
CA GLY A 135 -29.33 11.64 20.44
C GLY A 135 -28.51 12.01 21.67
N PRO A 136 -28.80 11.38 22.83
CA PRO A 136 -27.94 11.45 24.01
C PRO A 136 -26.51 11.04 23.67
N THR A 137 -25.52 11.61 24.36
CA THR A 137 -24.10 11.26 24.19
C THR A 137 -23.89 9.74 24.23
N ALA A 138 -24.49 9.04 25.20
CA ALA A 138 -24.44 7.58 25.35
C ALA A 138 -25.07 6.75 24.21
N LEU A 139 -25.76 7.38 23.26
CA LEU A 139 -26.43 6.75 22.11
C LEU A 139 -26.06 7.41 20.76
N GLY A 140 -25.01 8.23 20.72
CA GLY A 140 -24.64 9.02 19.54
C GLY A 140 -24.41 8.19 18.27
N GLN A 141 -23.93 6.95 18.39
CA GLN A 141 -23.69 6.02 17.29
C GLN A 141 -24.94 5.44 16.61
N MET A 142 -26.13 5.58 17.23
CA MET A 142 -27.35 4.90 16.80
C MET A 142 -27.88 5.35 15.43
N TRP A 143 -27.37 6.46 14.88
CA TRP A 143 -27.73 6.91 13.52
C TRP A 143 -27.49 5.83 12.47
N SER A 144 -26.39 5.06 12.58
CA SER A 144 -26.03 4.05 11.58
C SER A 144 -26.97 2.84 11.63
N LEU A 145 -27.53 2.53 12.80
CA LEU A 145 -28.57 1.52 12.97
C LEU A 145 -29.90 1.97 12.38
N ALA A 146 -30.25 3.26 12.49
CA ALA A 146 -31.44 3.82 11.83
C ALA A 146 -31.33 3.73 10.29
N VAL A 147 -30.15 4.04 9.73
CA VAL A 147 -29.86 3.83 8.29
C VAL A 147 -30.03 2.36 7.90
N GLU A 148 -29.50 1.45 8.71
CA GLU A 148 -29.60 0.01 8.44
C GLU A 148 -31.06 -0.49 8.51
N ALA A 149 -31.83 -0.01 9.49
CA ALA A 149 -33.25 -0.31 9.62
C ALA A 149 -34.05 0.18 8.41
N ALA A 150 -33.77 1.40 7.92
CA ALA A 150 -34.35 1.93 6.70
C ALA A 150 -34.03 1.04 5.48
N PHE A 151 -32.78 0.58 5.36
CA PHE A 151 -32.40 -0.37 4.31
C PHE A 151 -33.20 -1.67 4.39
N TYR A 152 -33.44 -2.21 5.60
CA TYR A 152 -34.24 -3.44 5.75
C TYR A 152 -35.67 -3.29 5.23
N LEU A 153 -36.28 -2.12 5.40
CA LEU A 153 -37.61 -1.81 4.88
C LEU A 153 -37.61 -1.61 3.37
N VAL A 154 -36.56 -0.99 2.82
CA VAL A 154 -36.44 -0.68 1.39
C VAL A 154 -36.01 -1.91 0.55
N LEU A 155 -35.26 -2.85 1.12
CA LEU A 155 -34.70 -4.00 0.40
C LEU A 155 -35.76 -4.87 -0.32
N PRO A 156 -36.92 -5.24 0.28
CA PRO A 156 -37.97 -5.96 -0.43
C PRO A 156 -38.53 -5.19 -1.63
N LEU A 157 -38.62 -3.86 -1.54
CA LEU A 157 -39.08 -3.01 -2.64
C LEU A 157 -38.06 -2.98 -3.78
N LEU A 158 -36.76 -2.87 -3.46
CA LEU A 158 -35.68 -2.96 -4.45
C LEU A 158 -35.67 -4.32 -5.15
N ALA A 159 -35.85 -5.41 -4.40
CA ALA A 159 -35.93 -6.76 -4.96
C ALA A 159 -37.17 -6.94 -5.87
N TRP A 160 -38.32 -6.40 -5.45
CA TRP A 160 -39.54 -6.39 -6.26
C TRP A 160 -39.35 -5.61 -7.58
N ALA A 161 -38.76 -4.41 -7.51
CA ALA A 161 -38.47 -3.59 -8.68
C ALA A 161 -37.48 -4.30 -9.62
N ALA A 162 -36.37 -4.83 -9.09
CA ALA A 162 -35.40 -5.60 -9.85
C ALA A 162 -36.08 -6.76 -10.59
N ARG A 163 -36.95 -7.51 -9.92
CA ARG A 163 -37.72 -8.57 -10.57
C ARG A 163 -38.66 -8.05 -11.67
N ARG A 164 -39.39 -6.96 -11.42
CA ARG A 164 -40.35 -6.40 -12.39
C ARG A 164 -39.70 -5.97 -13.71
N PHE A 165 -38.47 -5.47 -13.64
CA PHE A 165 -37.74 -4.92 -14.79
C PHE A 165 -36.68 -5.87 -15.37
N ILE A 166 -36.17 -6.85 -14.61
CA ILE A 166 -35.06 -7.74 -15.02
C ILE A 166 -35.53 -9.16 -15.35
N ARG A 167 -36.84 -9.46 -15.33
CA ARG A 167 -37.40 -10.82 -15.53
C ARG A 167 -37.14 -11.52 -16.86
N SER A 168 -36.82 -10.82 -17.95
CA SER A 168 -36.75 -11.40 -19.31
C SER A 168 -35.35 -11.86 -19.71
N GLY A 169 -35.23 -12.91 -20.51
CA GLY A 169 -33.94 -13.36 -21.06
C GLY A 169 -33.14 -14.32 -20.16
N ASN A 170 -31.96 -14.72 -20.66
CA ASN A 170 -31.12 -15.72 -20.00
C ASN A 170 -30.47 -15.21 -18.70
N THR A 171 -29.94 -16.12 -17.89
CA THR A 171 -29.32 -15.81 -16.59
C THR A 171 -28.19 -14.80 -16.68
N ASP A 172 -27.37 -14.85 -17.73
CA ASP A 172 -26.28 -13.90 -17.96
C ASP A 172 -26.80 -12.47 -18.17
N SER A 173 -27.83 -12.31 -19.00
CA SER A 173 -28.47 -11.01 -19.25
C SER A 173 -29.11 -10.45 -17.99
N ARG A 174 -29.73 -11.32 -17.18
CA ARG A 174 -30.31 -10.94 -15.88
C ARG A 174 -29.22 -10.47 -14.91
N ALA A 175 -28.11 -11.20 -14.80
CA ALA A 175 -26.99 -10.84 -13.93
C ALA A 175 -26.35 -9.50 -14.33
N VAL A 176 -26.11 -9.29 -15.62
CA VAL A 176 -25.52 -8.03 -16.11
C VAL A 176 -26.44 -6.84 -15.84
N ARG A 177 -27.74 -6.95 -16.15
CA ARG A 177 -28.71 -5.87 -15.84
C ARG A 177 -28.86 -5.62 -14.35
N LEU A 178 -28.78 -6.68 -13.53
CA LEU A 178 -28.82 -6.53 -12.07
C LEU A 178 -27.58 -5.81 -11.56
N LEU A 179 -26.38 -6.16 -12.03
CA LEU A 179 -25.16 -5.43 -11.69
C LEU A 179 -25.18 -3.98 -12.15
N ALA A 180 -25.72 -3.70 -13.34
CA ALA A 180 -25.90 -2.33 -13.83
C ALA A 180 -26.88 -1.53 -12.96
N ALA A 181 -28.02 -2.13 -12.58
CA ALA A 181 -28.99 -1.51 -11.68
C ALA A 181 -28.39 -1.22 -10.29
N LEU A 182 -27.57 -2.12 -9.75
CA LEU A 182 -26.85 -1.91 -8.50
C LEU A 182 -25.77 -0.83 -8.62
N GLY A 183 -25.09 -0.74 -9.77
CA GLY A 183 -24.18 0.37 -10.09
C GLY A 183 -24.90 1.72 -10.10
N GLY A 184 -26.08 1.78 -10.72
CA GLY A 184 -26.96 2.96 -10.69
C GLY A 184 -27.42 3.31 -9.27
N LEU A 185 -27.81 2.32 -8.47
CA LEU A 185 -28.16 2.50 -7.06
C LEU A 185 -26.98 3.01 -6.22
N GLY A 186 -25.76 2.58 -6.51
CA GLY A 186 -24.57 3.13 -5.85
C GLY A 186 -24.26 4.56 -6.29
N ALA A 187 -24.46 4.88 -7.57
CA ALA A 187 -24.28 6.23 -8.09
C ALA A 187 -25.21 7.26 -7.44
N THR A 188 -26.41 6.86 -6.98
CA THR A 188 -27.31 7.78 -6.27
C THR A 188 -26.71 8.33 -4.98
N SER A 189 -25.80 7.62 -4.31
CA SER A 189 -25.12 8.14 -3.12
C SER A 189 -24.19 9.31 -3.43
N PHE A 190 -23.47 9.25 -4.56
CA PHE A 190 -22.61 10.36 -5.00
C PHE A 190 -23.45 11.55 -5.46
N VAL A 191 -24.49 11.28 -6.24
CA VAL A 191 -25.44 12.33 -6.67
C VAL A 191 -26.08 13.00 -5.45
N TYR A 192 -26.49 12.23 -4.45
CA TYR A 192 -27.05 12.75 -3.21
C TYR A 192 -26.03 13.59 -2.43
N ALA A 193 -24.78 13.14 -2.31
CA ALA A 193 -23.72 13.92 -1.66
C ALA A 193 -23.49 15.27 -2.36
N ILE A 194 -23.49 15.30 -3.70
CA ILE A 194 -23.38 16.54 -4.49
C ILE A 194 -24.57 17.47 -4.23
N PHE A 195 -25.80 16.97 -4.33
CA PHE A 195 -26.99 17.78 -4.17
C PHE A 195 -27.14 18.35 -2.76
N MET A 196 -26.66 17.63 -1.75
CA MET A 196 -26.81 18.01 -0.34
C MET A 196 -25.62 18.81 0.20
N HIS A 197 -24.59 19.07 -0.62
CA HIS A 197 -23.46 19.92 -0.26
C HIS A 197 -23.85 21.41 -0.31
N VAL A 198 -24.49 21.89 0.77
CA VAL A 198 -24.91 23.29 0.94
C VAL A 198 -24.31 23.85 2.25
N PRO A 199 -23.81 25.10 2.29
CA PRO A 199 -23.16 25.63 3.49
C PRO A 199 -24.13 25.75 4.68
N GLU A 200 -23.66 25.25 5.82
CA GLU A 200 -24.06 25.58 7.20
C GLU A 200 -25.42 25.12 7.78
N ARG A 201 -26.42 24.64 7.01
CA ARG A 201 -27.76 24.37 7.58
C ARG A 201 -28.30 22.94 7.56
N VAL A 202 -27.54 21.94 7.10
CA VAL A 202 -28.13 20.63 6.76
C VAL A 202 -27.32 19.41 7.24
N PHE A 203 -26.66 19.51 8.41
CA PHE A 203 -25.86 18.43 9.01
C PHE A 203 -26.59 17.08 9.14
N TRP A 204 -27.91 17.08 9.38
CA TRP A 204 -28.67 15.86 9.63
C TRP A 204 -28.92 15.02 8.35
N ILE A 205 -28.93 15.63 7.16
CA ILE A 205 -29.31 14.97 5.89
C ILE A 205 -28.27 13.94 5.41
N GLN A 206 -27.01 14.08 5.82
CA GLN A 206 -25.97 13.09 5.52
C GLN A 206 -26.22 11.75 6.21
N PHE A 207 -27.05 11.71 7.27
CA PHE A 207 -27.39 10.49 8.02
C PHE A 207 -28.57 9.72 7.44
N LEU A 208 -29.06 10.11 6.26
CA LEU A 208 -30.16 9.41 5.58
C LEU A 208 -29.63 8.30 4.66
N LEU A 209 -30.48 7.28 4.44
CA LEU A 209 -30.14 6.10 3.63
C LEU A 209 -29.53 6.41 2.25
N PRO A 210 -30.02 7.40 1.46
CA PRO A 210 -29.48 7.68 0.13
C PRO A 210 -27.96 7.91 0.10
N HIS A 211 -27.41 8.56 1.13
CA HIS A 211 -25.97 8.83 1.25
C HIS A 211 -25.13 7.54 1.33
N TYR A 212 -25.69 6.44 1.85
CA TYR A 212 -24.98 5.19 2.14
C TYR A 212 -25.32 4.03 1.20
N LEU A 213 -26.25 4.20 0.24
CA LEU A 213 -26.69 3.15 -0.70
C LEU A 213 -25.54 2.47 -1.46
N VAL A 214 -24.46 3.19 -1.77
CA VAL A 214 -23.25 2.63 -2.41
C VAL A 214 -22.70 1.42 -1.65
N PHE A 215 -22.67 1.46 -0.32
CA PHE A 215 -22.10 0.38 0.48
C PHE A 215 -22.99 -0.87 0.45
N PHE A 216 -24.31 -0.69 0.60
CA PHE A 216 -25.26 -1.78 0.45
C PHE A 216 -25.22 -2.37 -0.96
N ALA A 217 -25.18 -1.53 -1.99
CA ALA A 217 -25.11 -1.93 -3.40
C ALA A 217 -23.85 -2.75 -3.71
N LEU A 218 -22.68 -2.39 -3.14
CA LEU A 218 -21.46 -3.19 -3.25
C LEU A 218 -21.65 -4.61 -2.68
N GLY A 219 -22.26 -4.71 -1.50
CA GLY A 219 -22.61 -6.00 -0.90
C GLY A 219 -23.54 -6.82 -1.78
N MET A 220 -24.61 -6.20 -2.27
CA MET A 220 -25.58 -6.80 -3.19
C MET A 220 -24.93 -7.25 -4.51
N ALA A 221 -23.95 -6.50 -5.02
CA ALA A 221 -23.21 -6.84 -6.23
C ALA A 221 -22.33 -8.07 -6.01
N VAL A 222 -21.63 -8.15 -4.88
CA VAL A 222 -20.88 -9.37 -4.50
C VAL A 222 -21.82 -10.56 -4.36
N ALA A 223 -23.00 -10.39 -3.74
CA ALA A 223 -24.01 -11.45 -3.66
C ALA A 223 -24.47 -11.93 -5.04
N THR A 224 -24.66 -10.99 -5.97
CA THR A 224 -25.06 -11.24 -7.36
C THR A 224 -23.98 -12.03 -8.10
N VAL A 225 -22.72 -11.62 -8.03
CA VAL A 225 -21.60 -12.33 -8.67
C VAL A 225 -21.42 -13.74 -8.10
N LEU A 226 -21.52 -13.89 -6.77
CA LEU A 226 -21.42 -15.20 -6.12
C LEU A 226 -22.57 -16.13 -6.54
N THR A 227 -23.78 -15.60 -6.69
CA THR A 227 -24.94 -16.37 -7.15
C THR A 227 -24.85 -16.70 -8.63
N TRP A 228 -24.39 -15.76 -9.45
CA TRP A 228 -24.13 -15.97 -10.88
C TRP A 228 -23.07 -17.05 -11.12
N ALA A 229 -22.06 -17.11 -10.26
CA ALA A 229 -21.06 -18.17 -10.26
C ALA A 229 -21.66 -19.57 -9.95
N GLU A 230 -22.86 -19.66 -9.38
CA GLU A 230 -23.55 -20.94 -9.19
C GLU A 230 -24.37 -21.36 -10.42
N ALA A 231 -24.71 -20.41 -11.31
CA ALA A 231 -25.48 -20.68 -12.52
C ALA A 231 -24.68 -21.52 -13.52
N ASP A 232 -25.38 -22.40 -14.25
CA ASP A 232 -24.82 -23.15 -15.37
C ASP A 232 -25.00 -22.36 -16.67
N SER A 233 -24.08 -21.42 -16.91
CA SER A 233 -24.12 -20.49 -18.04
C SER A 233 -22.71 -20.02 -18.39
N PRO A 234 -22.45 -19.57 -19.64
CA PRO A 234 -21.15 -19.03 -20.04
C PRO A 234 -20.67 -17.88 -19.16
N GLY A 235 -21.57 -16.97 -18.78
CA GLY A 235 -21.28 -15.91 -17.82
C GLY A 235 -21.06 -16.44 -16.40
N GLY A 236 -21.81 -17.45 -15.98
CA GLY A 236 -21.59 -18.14 -14.70
C GLY A 236 -20.20 -18.77 -14.59
N LEU A 237 -19.67 -19.37 -15.66
CA LEU A 237 -18.28 -19.86 -15.72
C LEU A 237 -17.26 -18.72 -15.53
N ARG A 238 -17.48 -17.57 -16.15
CA ARG A 238 -16.62 -16.37 -15.96
C ARG A 238 -16.70 -15.86 -14.52
N ALA A 239 -17.88 -15.80 -13.94
CA ALA A 239 -18.10 -15.41 -12.54
C ALA A 239 -17.42 -16.37 -11.56
N ARG A 240 -17.42 -17.69 -11.82
CA ARG A 240 -16.62 -18.67 -11.06
C ARG A 240 -15.13 -18.36 -11.15
N GLY A 241 -14.63 -18.12 -12.36
CA GLY A 241 -13.23 -17.74 -12.59
C GLY A 241 -12.83 -16.47 -11.83
N ALA A 242 -13.67 -15.43 -11.85
CA ALA A 242 -13.46 -14.19 -11.10
C ALA A 242 -13.45 -14.42 -9.58
N ARG A 243 -14.42 -15.19 -9.06
CA ARG A 243 -14.48 -15.59 -7.64
C ARG A 243 -13.22 -16.33 -7.20
N ASP A 244 -12.81 -17.33 -7.98
CA ASP A 244 -11.64 -18.16 -7.65
C ASP A 244 -10.34 -17.35 -7.75
N THR A 245 -10.28 -16.39 -8.68
CA THR A 245 -9.16 -15.43 -8.78
C THR A 245 -9.12 -14.52 -7.56
N ALA A 246 -10.25 -13.94 -7.14
CA ALA A 246 -10.33 -13.12 -5.93
C ALA A 246 -9.93 -13.91 -4.67
N ALA A 247 -10.35 -15.17 -4.57
CA ALA A 247 -9.96 -16.04 -3.45
C ALA A 247 -8.45 -16.32 -3.41
N LYS A 248 -7.83 -16.58 -4.56
CA LYS A 248 -6.37 -16.81 -4.68
C LYS A 248 -5.56 -15.54 -4.48
N SER A 249 -6.11 -14.40 -4.87
CA SER A 249 -5.49 -13.07 -4.76
C SER A 249 -5.86 -12.34 -3.46
N ALA A 250 -6.33 -13.07 -2.43
CA ALA A 250 -6.80 -12.46 -1.20
C ALA A 250 -5.76 -11.53 -0.53
N GLY A 251 -4.49 -11.94 -0.52
CA GLY A 251 -3.40 -11.09 -0.02
C GLY A 251 -3.28 -9.79 -0.82
N THR A 252 -3.33 -9.85 -2.15
CA THR A 252 -3.27 -8.66 -3.02
C THR A 252 -4.45 -7.72 -2.78
N LEU A 253 -5.67 -8.26 -2.62
CA LEU A 253 -6.87 -7.46 -2.35
C LEU A 253 -6.78 -6.74 -1.00
N LEU A 254 -6.36 -7.44 0.06
CA LEU A 254 -6.17 -6.84 1.39
C LEU A 254 -5.06 -5.78 1.41
N VAL A 255 -4.04 -5.94 0.57
CA VAL A 255 -2.99 -4.94 0.40
C VAL A 255 -3.51 -3.69 -0.28
N MET A 256 -4.26 -3.85 -1.37
CA MET A 256 -4.89 -2.71 -2.02
C MET A 256 -5.85 -2.00 -1.06
N ALA A 257 -6.54 -2.74 -0.19
CA ALA A 257 -7.34 -2.16 0.88
C ALA A 257 -6.47 -1.36 1.87
N ALA A 258 -5.32 -1.88 2.28
CA ALA A 258 -4.39 -1.18 3.16
C ALA A 258 -3.81 0.10 2.53
N LEU A 259 -3.51 0.09 1.23
CA LEU A 259 -3.05 1.28 0.50
C LEU A 259 -4.16 2.32 0.35
N ALA A 260 -5.38 1.90 0.04
CA ALA A 260 -6.54 2.80 0.00
C ALA A 260 -6.87 3.36 1.39
N TYR A 261 -6.73 2.55 2.44
CA TYR A 261 -6.89 2.96 3.84
C TYR A 261 -5.81 3.96 4.27
N TRP A 262 -4.56 3.75 3.84
CA TRP A 262 -3.49 4.73 4.05
C TRP A 262 -3.80 6.06 3.37
N LEU A 263 -4.26 6.04 2.11
CA LEU A 263 -4.69 7.25 1.42
C LEU A 263 -5.84 7.94 2.18
N LEU A 264 -6.77 7.18 2.76
CA LEU A 264 -7.85 7.69 3.60
C LEU A 264 -7.36 8.34 4.91
N MET A 265 -6.26 7.88 5.51
CA MET A 265 -5.64 8.50 6.70
C MET A 265 -5.01 9.86 6.41
N THR A 266 -4.67 10.12 5.16
CA THR A 266 -4.08 11.41 4.79
C THR A 266 -5.17 12.50 4.74
N PRO A 267 -4.79 13.79 4.81
CA PRO A 267 -5.73 14.89 4.61
C PRO A 267 -6.43 14.93 3.24
N VAL A 268 -6.08 14.03 2.29
CA VAL A 268 -6.67 13.91 0.95
C VAL A 268 -8.17 13.71 1.00
N ALA A 269 -8.65 12.93 1.97
CA ALA A 269 -10.07 12.64 2.19
C ALA A 269 -10.68 13.53 3.29
N GLY A 270 -10.17 14.76 3.40
CA GLY A 270 -10.46 15.70 4.49
C GLY A 270 -9.63 15.43 5.74
N ARG A 271 -9.50 16.43 6.63
CA ARG A 271 -8.94 16.21 7.97
C ARG A 271 -10.02 15.68 8.90
N PHE A 272 -9.65 14.75 9.77
CA PHE A 272 -10.57 14.30 10.81
C PHE A 272 -10.84 15.47 11.78
N GLY A 273 -12.10 15.71 12.13
CA GLY A 273 -12.50 16.80 13.03
C GLY A 273 -12.65 18.18 12.39
N ASP A 274 -12.42 18.32 11.08
CA ASP A 274 -12.68 19.56 10.35
C ASP A 274 -14.18 19.65 10.01
N PRO A 275 -14.93 20.63 10.57
CA PRO A 275 -16.36 20.76 10.30
C PRO A 275 -16.66 21.21 8.87
N PHE A 276 -15.67 21.68 8.10
CA PHE A 276 -15.84 22.18 6.74
C PHE A 276 -15.01 21.40 5.72
N THR A 277 -15.36 20.14 5.48
CA THR A 277 -14.80 19.40 4.33
C THR A 277 -15.46 19.88 3.04
N GLY A 278 -14.67 20.36 2.08
CA GLY A 278 -15.20 20.70 0.75
C GLY A 278 -15.74 19.47 0.01
N LEU A 279 -16.62 19.68 -0.97
CA LEU A 279 -17.29 18.62 -1.75
C LEU A 279 -16.32 17.51 -2.23
N ARG A 280 -15.17 17.91 -2.75
CA ARG A 280 -14.12 17.00 -3.22
C ARG A 280 -13.65 16.02 -2.13
N ASP A 281 -13.47 16.51 -0.92
CA ASP A 281 -12.90 15.73 0.17
C ASP A 281 -13.93 14.71 0.68
N GLU A 282 -15.21 15.11 0.72
CA GLU A 282 -16.34 14.23 1.06
C GLU A 282 -16.56 13.13 -0.01
N GLU A 283 -16.55 13.48 -1.29
CA GLU A 283 -16.67 12.52 -2.39
C GLU A 283 -15.53 11.52 -2.40
N LEU A 284 -14.29 12.00 -2.24
CA LEU A 284 -13.11 11.15 -2.22
C LEU A 284 -13.12 10.23 -1.00
N ARG A 285 -13.57 10.72 0.16
CA ARG A 285 -13.79 9.90 1.35
C ARG A 285 -14.79 8.79 1.04
N LEU A 286 -15.94 9.10 0.44
CA LEU A 286 -16.97 8.12 0.08
C LEU A 286 -16.43 7.07 -0.92
N LEU A 287 -15.68 7.50 -1.94
CA LEU A 287 -15.02 6.62 -2.92
C LEU A 287 -14.01 5.67 -2.26
N LEU A 288 -13.15 6.19 -1.38
CA LEU A 288 -12.14 5.38 -0.69
C LEU A 288 -12.79 4.39 0.27
N HIS A 289 -13.83 4.79 1.00
CA HIS A 289 -14.61 3.88 1.83
C HIS A 289 -15.20 2.74 1.00
N ALA A 290 -15.76 3.06 -0.18
CA ALA A 290 -16.36 2.08 -1.08
C ALA A 290 -15.31 1.09 -1.60
N LEU A 291 -14.15 1.61 -2.02
CA LEU A 291 -13.02 0.81 -2.50
C LEU A 291 -12.48 -0.12 -1.40
N ILE A 292 -12.18 0.41 -0.22
CA ILE A 292 -11.66 -0.36 0.93
C ILE A 292 -12.66 -1.45 1.31
N THR A 293 -13.94 -1.10 1.41
CA THR A 293 -15.02 -2.03 1.76
C THR A 293 -15.08 -3.19 0.76
N LEU A 294 -15.07 -2.90 -0.54
CA LEU A 294 -15.07 -3.94 -1.58
C LEU A 294 -13.82 -4.83 -1.47
N LEU A 295 -12.64 -4.24 -1.32
CA LEU A 295 -11.36 -4.95 -1.25
C LEU A 295 -11.20 -5.80 0.01
N VAL A 296 -11.89 -5.47 1.10
CA VAL A 296 -11.93 -6.27 2.34
C VAL A 296 -13.00 -7.35 2.28
N VAL A 297 -14.19 -7.04 1.77
CA VAL A 297 -15.32 -7.99 1.73
C VAL A 297 -15.12 -9.08 0.67
N LEU A 298 -14.64 -8.72 -0.51
CA LEU A 298 -14.46 -9.64 -1.64
C LEU A 298 -13.56 -10.86 -1.31
N PRO A 299 -12.34 -10.71 -0.77
CA PRO A 299 -11.48 -11.85 -0.49
C PRO A 299 -12.07 -12.78 0.57
N VAL A 300 -12.85 -12.26 1.53
CA VAL A 300 -13.52 -13.06 2.57
C VAL A 300 -14.73 -13.79 2.00
N ALA A 301 -15.56 -13.10 1.22
CA ALA A 301 -16.77 -13.67 0.62
C ALA A 301 -16.47 -14.74 -0.45
N CYS A 302 -15.35 -14.61 -1.17
CA CYS A 302 -14.95 -15.53 -2.22
C CYS A 302 -14.19 -16.78 -1.72
N GLN A 303 -13.79 -16.88 -0.45
CA GLN A 303 -13.01 -18.02 0.05
C GLN A 303 -13.73 -19.37 -0.19
N PRO A 304 -13.00 -20.43 -0.54
CA PRO A 304 -13.54 -21.79 -0.56
C PRO A 304 -13.91 -22.21 0.87
N SER A 305 -14.77 -23.23 1.00
CA SER A 305 -15.13 -23.78 2.32
C SER A 305 -13.96 -24.52 3.01
N GLY A 306 -12.83 -24.73 2.33
CA GLY A 306 -11.65 -25.39 2.87
C GLY A 306 -10.76 -24.48 3.76
N PRO A 307 -9.69 -25.05 4.37
CA PRO A 307 -8.76 -24.28 5.19
C PRO A 307 -7.91 -23.34 4.32
N THR A 308 -8.11 -22.03 4.49
CA THR A 308 -7.25 -20.98 3.94
C THR A 308 -6.71 -20.10 5.06
N GLY A 309 -5.65 -19.33 4.82
CA GLY A 309 -5.09 -18.42 5.83
C GLY A 309 -6.14 -17.45 6.39
N VAL A 310 -6.99 -16.90 5.52
CA VAL A 310 -8.12 -16.03 5.88
C VAL A 310 -9.12 -16.76 6.78
N ASN A 311 -9.54 -17.96 6.38
CA ASN A 311 -10.50 -18.76 7.16
C ASN A 311 -9.93 -19.22 8.51
N ARG A 312 -8.60 -19.42 8.61
CA ARG A 312 -7.95 -19.82 9.87
C ARG A 312 -7.98 -18.71 10.91
N VAL A 313 -7.78 -17.45 10.48
CA VAL A 313 -7.79 -16.28 11.37
C VAL A 313 -9.23 -15.84 11.68
N LEU A 314 -10.01 -15.52 10.65
CA LEU A 314 -11.37 -14.99 10.82
C LEU A 314 -12.37 -16.06 11.27
N GLY A 315 -12.14 -17.32 10.94
CA GLY A 315 -12.97 -18.44 11.39
C GLY A 315 -12.54 -19.04 12.74
N SER A 316 -11.58 -18.41 13.45
CA SER A 316 -11.14 -18.87 14.78
C SER A 316 -12.28 -18.82 15.80
N GLY A 317 -12.21 -19.63 16.86
CA GLY A 317 -13.20 -19.63 17.95
C GLY A 317 -13.51 -18.23 18.52
N PRO A 318 -12.48 -17.45 18.91
CA PRO A 318 -12.69 -16.10 19.43
C PRO A 318 -13.34 -15.15 18.42
N MET A 319 -12.90 -15.16 17.16
CA MET A 319 -13.47 -14.29 16.13
C MET A 319 -14.92 -14.64 15.79
N ARG A 320 -15.29 -15.93 15.85
CA ARG A 320 -16.68 -16.36 15.70
C ARG A 320 -17.55 -15.86 16.85
N PHE A 321 -17.07 -15.97 18.10
CA PHE A 321 -17.79 -15.46 19.27
C PHE A 321 -17.98 -13.94 19.20
N LEU A 322 -16.90 -13.19 18.95
CA LEU A 322 -16.97 -11.73 18.80
C LEU A 322 -17.84 -11.32 17.61
N GLY A 323 -17.83 -12.11 16.53
CA GLY A 323 -18.69 -11.90 15.37
C GLY A 323 -20.18 -12.09 15.69
N GLN A 324 -20.52 -13.05 16.53
CA GLN A 324 -21.89 -13.25 17.03
C GLN A 324 -22.31 -12.10 17.95
N ALA A 325 -21.43 -11.70 18.88
CA ALA A 325 -21.66 -10.59 19.81
C ALA A 325 -21.50 -9.19 19.19
N SER A 326 -21.08 -9.08 17.92
CA SER A 326 -20.74 -7.79 17.27
C SER A 326 -21.87 -6.76 17.30
N PHE A 327 -23.12 -7.20 17.28
CA PHE A 327 -24.28 -6.30 17.40
C PHE A 327 -24.37 -5.71 18.83
N GLY A 328 -24.27 -6.55 19.86
CA GLY A 328 -24.19 -6.09 21.25
C GLY A 328 -22.98 -5.20 21.52
N ILE A 329 -21.82 -5.48 20.91
CA ILE A 329 -20.62 -4.63 21.05
C ILE A 329 -20.91 -3.22 20.50
N PHE A 330 -21.53 -3.14 19.33
CA PHE A 330 -21.93 -1.87 18.73
C PHE A 330 -22.96 -1.11 19.58
N LEU A 331 -23.93 -1.81 20.19
CA LEU A 331 -24.97 -1.20 21.03
C LEU A 331 -24.39 -0.62 22.32
N TRP A 332 -23.63 -1.42 23.07
CA TRP A 332 -23.23 -1.08 24.44
C TRP A 332 -22.02 -0.15 24.52
N GLN A 333 -21.20 -0.02 23.47
CA GLN A 333 -19.92 0.68 23.55
C GLN A 333 -20.01 2.11 24.11
N PHE A 334 -20.93 2.96 23.63
CA PHE A 334 -21.04 4.34 24.15
C PHE A 334 -21.58 4.39 25.58
N VAL A 335 -22.51 3.50 25.93
CA VAL A 335 -23.05 3.38 27.29
C VAL A 335 -21.93 3.02 28.27
N VAL A 336 -21.08 2.06 27.89
CA VAL A 336 -19.92 1.68 28.71
C VAL A 336 -18.89 2.79 28.77
N MET A 337 -18.59 3.46 27.66
CA MET A 337 -17.64 4.56 27.64
C MET A 337 -18.08 5.72 28.55
N GLU A 338 -19.34 6.13 28.46
CA GLU A 338 -19.95 7.14 29.34
C GLU A 338 -19.84 6.73 30.81
N ALA A 339 -20.16 5.46 31.13
CA ALA A 339 -20.00 4.93 32.47
C ALA A 339 -18.54 4.95 32.94
N VAL A 340 -17.58 4.61 32.06
CA VAL A 340 -16.14 4.67 32.37
C VAL A 340 -15.70 6.09 32.69
N PHE A 341 -16.09 7.09 31.88
CA PHE A 341 -15.75 8.50 32.15
C PHE A 341 -16.33 8.97 33.48
N ARG A 342 -17.60 8.64 33.77
CA ARG A 342 -18.25 9.00 35.04
C ARG A 342 -17.59 8.37 36.27
N VAL A 343 -17.30 7.07 36.20
CA VAL A 343 -16.73 6.32 37.34
C VAL A 343 -15.28 6.70 37.59
N THR A 344 -14.51 6.94 36.53
CA THR A 344 -13.08 7.29 36.66
C THR A 344 -12.84 8.77 36.92
N GLY A 345 -13.83 9.64 36.66
CA GLY A 345 -13.68 11.09 36.76
C GLY A 345 -12.76 11.69 35.68
N LEU A 346 -12.40 10.92 34.65
CA LEU A 346 -11.56 11.40 33.56
C LEU A 346 -12.34 12.41 32.69
N PRO A 347 -11.72 13.53 32.28
CA PRO A 347 -12.38 14.48 31.39
C PRO A 347 -12.45 13.94 29.96
N TYR A 348 -13.56 14.25 29.28
CA TYR A 348 -13.67 14.12 27.83
C TYR A 348 -12.53 14.87 27.15
N PHE A 349 -11.98 14.28 26.09
CA PHE A 349 -10.87 14.84 25.31
C PHE A 349 -9.55 15.05 26.08
N GLY A 350 -9.43 14.53 27.30
CA GLY A 350 -8.26 14.70 28.17
C GLY A 350 -7.17 13.64 28.05
N GLY A 351 -7.15 12.82 26.99
CA GLY A 351 -6.17 11.74 26.81
C GLY A 351 -6.57 10.41 27.46
N ASN A 352 -5.59 9.66 27.97
CA ASN A 352 -5.79 8.35 28.63
C ASN A 352 -6.36 7.23 27.73
N PHE A 353 -6.04 7.29 26.43
CA PHE A 353 -6.55 6.36 25.41
C PHE A 353 -6.49 4.88 25.82
N LEU A 354 -5.34 4.39 26.28
CA LEU A 354 -5.16 2.96 26.60
C LEU A 354 -6.03 2.51 27.79
N THR A 355 -6.16 3.36 28.81
CA THR A 355 -6.97 3.08 30.00
C THR A 355 -8.45 3.01 29.63
N VAL A 356 -8.95 4.03 28.93
CA VAL A 356 -10.35 4.08 28.49
C VAL A 356 -10.63 2.94 27.51
N LEU A 357 -9.71 2.60 26.61
CA LEU A 357 -9.86 1.49 25.67
C LEU A 357 -9.95 0.15 26.39
N GLY A 358 -9.07 -0.12 27.36
CA GLY A 358 -9.06 -1.36 28.11
C GLY A 358 -10.37 -1.57 28.88
N LEU A 359 -10.80 -0.56 29.65
CA LEU A 359 -12.04 -0.62 30.42
C LEU A 359 -13.27 -0.74 29.52
N SER A 360 -13.31 0.06 28.45
CA SER A 360 -14.44 0.05 27.51
C SER A 360 -14.53 -1.26 26.74
N LEU A 361 -13.41 -1.84 26.32
CA LEU A 361 -13.37 -3.13 25.63
C LEU A 361 -13.91 -4.25 26.52
N VAL A 362 -13.43 -4.35 27.76
CA VAL A 362 -13.86 -5.39 28.70
C VAL A 362 -15.34 -5.24 29.03
N GLY A 363 -15.76 -4.03 29.42
CA GLY A 363 -17.16 -3.76 29.78
C GLY A 363 -18.12 -3.99 28.61
N THR A 364 -17.76 -3.54 27.42
CA THR A 364 -18.59 -3.68 26.21
C THR A 364 -18.72 -5.14 25.80
N VAL A 365 -17.61 -5.89 25.76
CA VAL A 365 -17.66 -7.32 25.40
C VAL A 365 -18.44 -8.11 26.44
N ALA A 366 -18.32 -7.80 27.73
CA ALA A 366 -19.08 -8.44 28.80
C ALA A 366 -20.59 -8.19 28.67
N LEU A 367 -21.02 -6.94 28.49
CA LEU A 367 -22.44 -6.60 28.32
C LEU A 367 -23.01 -7.13 26.99
N ALA A 368 -22.22 -7.09 25.92
CA ALA A 368 -22.58 -7.69 24.65
C ALA A 368 -22.79 -9.20 24.78
N ALA A 369 -21.91 -9.90 25.49
CA ALA A 369 -22.04 -11.32 25.76
C ALA A 369 -23.28 -11.62 26.61
N ALA A 370 -23.50 -10.86 27.68
CA ALA A 370 -24.66 -11.00 28.54
C ALA A 370 -25.97 -10.82 27.75
N THR A 371 -26.08 -9.74 26.99
CA THR A 371 -27.28 -9.45 26.17
C THR A 371 -27.49 -10.50 25.09
N TYR A 372 -26.41 -10.96 24.45
CA TYR A 372 -26.49 -12.02 23.44
C TYR A 372 -27.03 -13.32 24.02
N TYR A 373 -26.53 -13.76 25.18
CA TYR A 373 -26.95 -15.04 25.79
C TYR A 373 -28.31 -14.96 26.49
N LEU A 374 -28.64 -13.83 27.11
CA LEU A 374 -29.85 -13.66 27.91
C LEU A 374 -31.05 -13.18 27.09
N VAL A 375 -30.83 -12.46 25.99
CA VAL A 375 -31.90 -11.82 25.21
C VAL A 375 -31.93 -12.32 23.77
N GLU A 376 -30.84 -12.17 23.02
CA GLU A 376 -30.84 -12.47 21.58
C GLU A 376 -30.99 -13.97 21.30
N ARG A 377 -30.19 -14.81 21.97
CA ARG A 377 -30.14 -16.25 21.71
C ARG A 377 -31.47 -16.98 22.02
N PRO A 378 -32.18 -16.69 23.14
CA PRO A 378 -33.50 -17.28 23.39
C PRO A 378 -34.53 -16.92 22.32
N LEU A 379 -34.53 -15.67 21.85
CA LEU A 379 -35.51 -15.16 20.88
C LEU A 379 -35.25 -15.63 19.44
N LEU A 380 -33.99 -15.90 19.08
CA LEU A 380 -33.62 -16.35 17.72
C LEU A 380 -33.78 -17.86 17.49
N GLY A 381 -33.96 -18.66 18.55
CA GLY A 381 -34.08 -20.12 18.49
C GLY A 381 -32.76 -20.84 18.13
N ARG A 382 -32.69 -22.16 18.36
CA ARG A 382 -31.52 -22.97 17.95
C ARG A 382 -31.42 -23.04 16.42
N PRO A 383 -30.25 -22.76 15.80
CA PRO A 383 -30.07 -23.03 14.38
C PRO A 383 -30.18 -24.53 14.12
N ALA A 384 -31.02 -24.93 13.16
CA ALA A 384 -31.07 -26.31 12.68
C ALA A 384 -29.71 -26.68 12.05
N GLU A 385 -29.11 -27.78 12.51
CA GLU A 385 -27.88 -28.30 11.91
C GLU A 385 -28.12 -28.68 10.44
N PRO A 386 -27.28 -28.24 9.50
CA PRO A 386 -27.35 -28.70 8.13
C PRO A 386 -26.98 -30.19 8.09
N ARG A 387 -27.94 -31.06 7.72
CA ARG A 387 -27.67 -32.46 7.37
C ARG A 387 -26.67 -32.50 6.21
N GLU A 388 -25.48 -33.04 6.45
CA GLU A 388 -24.52 -33.33 5.39
C GLU A 388 -25.07 -34.47 4.49
N PRO A 389 -25.10 -34.29 3.16
CA PRO A 389 -25.34 -35.41 2.25
C PRO A 389 -24.17 -36.40 2.32
N ALA A 390 -24.47 -37.70 2.33
CA ALA A 390 -23.49 -38.76 2.36
C ALA A 390 -22.48 -38.66 1.19
N PRO A 391 -21.19 -38.95 1.43
CA PRO A 391 -20.17 -38.89 0.38
C PRO A 391 -20.41 -39.98 -0.66
N THR A 392 -20.55 -39.57 -1.93
CA THR A 392 -20.52 -40.49 -3.09
C THR A 392 -19.11 -41.09 -3.26
N PRO A 393 -19.01 -42.38 -3.65
CA PRO A 393 -17.71 -43.05 -3.84
C PRO A 393 -16.94 -42.41 -5.01
N PRO A 394 -15.59 -42.41 -4.96
CA PRO A 394 -14.77 -41.87 -6.05
C PRO A 394 -14.80 -42.78 -7.28
N GLU A 395 -15.09 -42.21 -8.45
CA GLU A 395 -14.88 -42.88 -9.75
C GLU A 395 -13.38 -43.09 -10.03
N PRO A 396 -13.01 -44.22 -10.66
CA PRO A 396 -11.63 -44.55 -10.99
C PRO A 396 -11.14 -43.72 -12.19
N VAL A 397 -10.19 -42.80 -11.94
CA VAL A 397 -9.50 -42.05 -13.00
C VAL A 397 -8.36 -42.90 -13.58
N THR A 398 -8.63 -43.56 -14.70
CA THR A 398 -7.60 -44.09 -15.60
C THR A 398 -7.22 -43.02 -16.63
N LYS A 399 -6.01 -42.45 -16.51
CA LYS A 399 -5.28 -41.84 -17.64
C LYS A 399 -3.80 -41.70 -17.30
N LYS A 400 -3.00 -42.68 -17.74
CA LYS A 400 -1.54 -42.57 -17.87
C LYS A 400 -1.25 -41.42 -18.82
N ARG A 401 -0.61 -40.36 -18.32
CA ARG A 401 -0.07 -39.27 -19.14
C ARG A 401 1.44 -39.47 -19.21
N GLU A 402 1.91 -39.92 -20.37
CA GLU A 402 3.34 -40.01 -20.67
C GLU A 402 3.97 -38.61 -20.60
N ILE A 403 5.01 -38.50 -19.78
CA ILE A 403 5.80 -37.29 -19.63
C ILE A 403 6.92 -37.35 -20.67
N SER A 404 6.71 -36.65 -21.80
CA SER A 404 7.78 -36.38 -22.76
C SER A 404 8.78 -35.39 -22.16
N VAL A 405 9.95 -35.89 -21.79
CA VAL A 405 11.09 -35.08 -21.34
C VAL A 405 11.72 -34.42 -22.58
N LYS A 406 11.42 -33.13 -22.77
CA LYS A 406 12.09 -32.30 -23.80
C LYS A 406 13.53 -32.02 -23.37
N PRO A 407 14.52 -32.13 -24.29
CA PRO A 407 15.92 -31.85 -23.98
C PRO A 407 16.12 -30.37 -23.63
N PRO A 408 17.17 -30.03 -22.86
CA PRO A 408 17.39 -28.68 -22.36
C PRO A 408 17.57 -27.70 -23.51
N ARG A 409 16.67 -26.71 -23.59
CA ARG A 409 16.79 -25.58 -24.51
C ARG A 409 18.07 -24.78 -24.21
N ARG A 410 18.81 -24.49 -25.28
CA ARG A 410 20.05 -23.68 -25.31
C ARG A 410 19.94 -22.36 -24.52
N PRO A 411 21.03 -21.87 -23.91
CA PRO A 411 21.05 -20.76 -22.95
C PRO A 411 21.10 -19.37 -23.62
N ARG A 412 20.02 -18.90 -24.27
CA ARG A 412 19.97 -17.51 -24.82
C ARG A 412 18.69 -16.70 -24.56
N GLN A 413 17.56 -17.31 -24.19
CA GLN A 413 16.30 -16.58 -23.94
C GLN A 413 16.05 -16.21 -22.47
N ARG A 414 16.80 -16.83 -21.54
CA ARG A 414 16.56 -16.77 -20.09
C ARG A 414 17.09 -15.49 -19.44
N ASP A 415 18.22 -14.97 -19.90
CA ASP A 415 18.87 -13.78 -19.31
C ASP A 415 18.24 -12.46 -19.75
N VAL A 416 17.61 -12.42 -20.93
CA VAL A 416 17.06 -11.19 -21.53
C VAL A 416 15.84 -10.67 -20.77
N ALA A 417 14.92 -11.55 -20.37
CA ALA A 417 13.67 -11.15 -19.69
C ALA A 417 13.88 -10.59 -18.28
N HIS A 418 14.90 -11.09 -17.58
CA HIS A 418 15.29 -10.64 -16.24
C HIS A 418 15.93 -9.24 -16.28
N GLN A 419 16.77 -8.97 -17.28
CA GLN A 419 17.37 -7.65 -17.47
C GLN A 419 16.32 -6.59 -17.82
N ASP A 420 15.32 -6.94 -18.63
CA ASP A 420 14.25 -6.03 -19.05
C ASP A 420 13.43 -5.47 -17.85
N ALA A 421 13.10 -6.31 -16.87
CA ALA A 421 12.35 -5.87 -15.68
C ALA A 421 13.20 -5.00 -14.73
N LEU A 422 14.51 -5.24 -14.65
CA LEU A 422 15.42 -4.40 -13.85
C LEU A 422 15.63 -3.04 -14.51
N ASP A 423 15.63 -2.96 -15.85
CA ASP A 423 15.62 -1.69 -16.59
C ASP A 423 14.36 -0.88 -16.25
N GLY A 424 13.17 -1.51 -16.22
CA GLY A 424 11.94 -0.82 -15.84
C GLY A 424 11.93 -0.27 -14.41
N ILE A 425 12.59 -0.93 -13.46
CA ILE A 425 12.74 -0.40 -12.09
C ILE A 425 13.68 0.83 -12.08
N ARG A 426 14.73 0.87 -12.92
CA ARG A 426 15.56 2.08 -13.06
C ARG A 426 14.78 3.25 -13.63
N ALA A 427 13.86 3.01 -14.56
CA ALA A 427 12.97 4.05 -15.08
C ALA A 427 12.14 4.66 -13.96
N LEU A 428 11.52 3.82 -13.13
CA LEU A 428 10.76 4.26 -11.96
C LEU A 428 11.62 5.10 -11.02
N ALA A 429 12.84 4.64 -10.71
CA ALA A 429 13.75 5.34 -9.83
C ALA A 429 14.16 6.73 -10.38
N ALA A 430 14.51 6.82 -11.67
CA ALA A 430 14.86 8.09 -12.30
C ALA A 430 13.70 9.09 -12.29
N LEU A 431 12.49 8.62 -12.62
CA LEU A 431 11.30 9.48 -12.63
C LEU A 431 10.88 9.92 -11.23
N ALA A 432 11.00 9.05 -10.22
CA ALA A 432 10.75 9.42 -8.83
C ALA A 432 11.70 10.54 -8.36
N VAL A 433 12.98 10.44 -8.72
CA VAL A 433 13.99 11.47 -8.41
C VAL A 433 13.71 12.78 -9.15
N LEU A 434 13.30 12.73 -10.42
CA LEU A 434 12.89 13.94 -11.16
C LEU A 434 11.71 14.64 -10.49
N VAL A 435 10.66 13.88 -10.14
CA VAL A 435 9.48 14.40 -9.43
C VAL A 435 9.87 15.03 -8.10
N TYR A 436 10.76 14.38 -7.34
CA TYR A 436 11.30 14.90 -6.08
C TYR A 436 12.01 16.24 -6.27
N HIS A 437 12.91 16.37 -7.25
CA HIS A 437 13.65 17.60 -7.48
C HIS A 437 12.74 18.74 -7.95
N VAL A 438 11.78 18.47 -8.85
CA VAL A 438 10.80 19.48 -9.27
C VAL A 438 9.93 19.92 -8.08
N GLY A 439 9.47 18.98 -7.25
CA GLY A 439 8.71 19.29 -6.04
C GLY A 439 9.49 20.17 -5.07
N GLY A 440 10.75 19.84 -4.80
CA GLY A 440 11.64 20.64 -3.96
C GLY A 440 11.87 22.05 -4.51
N LYS A 441 12.07 22.20 -5.83
CA LYS A 441 12.34 23.51 -6.47
C LYS A 441 11.12 24.40 -6.68
N THR A 442 9.91 23.82 -6.70
CA THR A 442 8.65 24.58 -6.81
C THR A 442 8.03 24.90 -5.46
N GLY A 443 8.66 24.44 -4.37
CA GLY A 443 8.14 24.62 -3.01
C GLY A 443 6.85 23.88 -2.74
N LEU A 444 6.69 22.68 -3.32
CA LEU A 444 5.60 21.78 -2.95
C LEU A 444 5.87 21.20 -1.55
N THR A 445 5.69 22.05 -0.54
CA THR A 445 5.85 21.75 0.90
C THR A 445 4.50 21.51 1.57
N GLU A 446 3.41 21.93 0.92
CA GLU A 446 2.04 21.81 1.42
C GLU A 446 1.15 21.05 0.43
N GLY A 447 0.11 20.39 0.96
CA GLY A 447 -0.80 19.56 0.17
C GLY A 447 -0.36 18.09 0.05
N TRP A 448 -1.30 17.25 -0.36
CA TRP A 448 -1.20 15.79 -0.28
C TRP A 448 -0.11 15.13 -1.14
N GLY A 449 0.20 15.72 -2.30
CA GLY A 449 1.31 15.29 -3.13
C GLY A 449 2.66 15.59 -2.49
N ALA A 450 2.76 16.60 -1.61
CA ALA A 450 4.03 17.11 -1.10
C ALA A 450 4.83 16.04 -0.36
N TRP A 451 4.22 15.26 0.54
CA TRP A 451 4.95 14.23 1.29
C TRP A 451 5.40 13.06 0.43
N ALA A 452 4.56 12.59 -0.49
CA ALA A 452 4.92 11.49 -1.39
C ALA A 452 5.94 11.94 -2.46
N VAL A 453 5.77 13.14 -3.02
CA VAL A 453 6.69 13.77 -3.98
C VAL A 453 8.04 14.05 -3.32
N SER A 454 8.03 14.59 -2.09
CA SER A 454 9.24 14.87 -1.29
C SER A 454 9.96 13.62 -0.79
N ARG A 455 9.44 12.42 -1.08
CA ARG A 455 10.13 11.15 -0.80
C ARG A 455 10.55 10.39 -2.05
N GLY A 456 10.49 11.02 -3.23
CA GLY A 456 11.10 10.46 -4.43
C GLY A 456 12.63 10.28 -4.34
N ASP A 457 13.27 10.80 -3.27
CA ASP A 457 14.65 10.49 -2.88
C ASP A 457 14.92 8.99 -2.68
N VAL A 458 13.87 8.18 -2.42
CA VAL A 458 13.94 6.70 -2.43
C VAL A 458 14.50 6.14 -3.74
N GLY A 459 14.35 6.86 -4.86
CA GLY A 459 14.90 6.44 -6.14
C GLY A 459 16.42 6.25 -6.10
N VAL A 460 17.15 7.05 -5.31
CA VAL A 460 18.60 6.88 -5.12
C VAL A 460 18.91 5.55 -4.42
N ALA A 461 18.14 5.19 -3.39
CA ALA A 461 18.29 3.91 -2.72
C ALA A 461 18.01 2.73 -3.66
N ILE A 462 17.00 2.85 -4.52
CA ILE A 462 16.69 1.85 -5.56
C ILE A 462 17.86 1.71 -6.54
N PHE A 463 18.47 2.81 -6.99
CA PHE A 463 19.66 2.76 -7.84
C PHE A 463 20.83 2.06 -7.15
N PHE A 464 21.13 2.40 -5.89
CA PHE A 464 22.22 1.76 -5.15
C PHE A 464 21.95 0.27 -4.88
N THR A 465 20.71 -0.11 -4.59
CA THR A 465 20.31 -1.52 -4.51
C THR A 465 20.51 -2.24 -5.84
N LEU A 466 20.13 -1.64 -6.97
CA LEU A 466 20.35 -2.23 -8.29
C LEU A 466 21.85 -2.35 -8.63
N SER A 467 22.66 -1.35 -8.28
CA SER A 467 24.12 -1.37 -8.48
C SER A 467 24.77 -2.44 -7.60
N GLY A 468 24.38 -2.56 -6.32
CA GLY A 468 24.81 -3.63 -5.44
C GLY A 468 24.45 -5.02 -5.98
N LEU A 469 23.22 -5.20 -6.47
CA LEU A 469 22.76 -6.45 -7.07
C LEU A 469 23.57 -6.82 -8.32
N LEU A 470 23.65 -5.92 -9.29
CA LEU A 470 24.18 -6.24 -10.61
C LEU A 470 25.70 -6.34 -10.64
N LEU A 471 26.38 -5.49 -9.89
CA LEU A 471 27.85 -5.44 -9.89
C LEU A 471 28.44 -6.53 -9.00
N TYR A 472 27.81 -6.86 -7.86
CA TYR A 472 28.33 -7.88 -6.96
C TYR A 472 28.00 -9.31 -7.39
N ARG A 473 26.97 -9.53 -8.20
CA ARG A 473 26.53 -10.89 -8.60
C ARG A 473 27.62 -11.77 -9.21
N PRO A 474 28.49 -11.30 -10.14
CA PRO A 474 29.60 -12.11 -10.62
C PRO A 474 30.60 -12.50 -9.53
N TRP A 475 30.90 -11.58 -8.60
CA TRP A 475 31.80 -11.83 -7.46
C TRP A 475 31.19 -12.81 -6.46
N ALA A 476 29.90 -12.68 -6.17
CA ALA A 476 29.18 -13.60 -5.29
C ALA A 476 29.16 -15.04 -5.85
N ARG A 477 29.02 -15.20 -7.18
CA ARG A 477 29.13 -16.52 -7.84
C ARG A 477 30.53 -17.09 -7.69
N ALA A 478 31.56 -16.31 -8.01
CA ALA A 478 32.95 -16.75 -7.86
C ALA A 478 33.26 -17.20 -6.41
N ALA A 479 32.80 -16.45 -5.41
CA ALA A 479 32.98 -16.80 -4.00
C ALA A 479 32.22 -18.05 -3.54
N LEU A 480 31.08 -18.38 -4.16
CA LEU A 480 30.29 -19.56 -3.82
C LEU A 480 30.75 -20.82 -4.56
N ASP A 481 31.14 -20.68 -5.82
CA ASP A 481 31.53 -21.77 -6.71
C ASP A 481 33.05 -22.05 -6.70
N ASP A 482 33.82 -21.30 -5.90
CA ASP A 482 35.31 -21.35 -5.85
C ASP A 482 35.96 -21.08 -7.22
N GLY A 483 35.30 -20.26 -8.04
CA GLY A 483 35.76 -19.89 -9.38
C GLY A 483 36.55 -18.58 -9.40
N ASP A 484 37.16 -18.29 -10.55
CA ASP A 484 37.86 -17.04 -10.76
C ASP A 484 36.90 -15.83 -10.71
N GLY A 485 37.30 -14.81 -9.97
CA GLY A 485 36.58 -13.54 -9.90
C GLY A 485 36.65 -12.76 -11.22
N PRO A 486 35.79 -11.74 -11.41
CA PRO A 486 35.90 -10.85 -12.56
C PRO A 486 37.25 -10.12 -12.60
N ASP A 487 37.80 -9.92 -13.80
CA ASP A 487 38.96 -9.03 -13.99
C ASP A 487 38.60 -7.59 -13.55
N THR A 488 39.28 -7.14 -12.49
CA THR A 488 39.13 -5.81 -11.89
C THR A 488 39.41 -4.68 -12.87
N THR A 489 40.47 -4.79 -13.67
CA THR A 489 40.87 -3.75 -14.64
C THR A 489 39.81 -3.63 -15.73
N ALA A 490 39.40 -4.76 -16.30
CA ALA A 490 38.34 -4.78 -17.30
C ALA A 490 36.99 -4.31 -16.73
N TYR A 491 36.71 -4.61 -15.46
CA TYR A 491 35.54 -4.11 -14.75
C TYR A 491 35.56 -2.58 -14.62
N LEU A 492 36.66 -1.99 -14.14
CA LEU A 492 36.81 -0.55 -13.95
C LEU A 492 36.71 0.22 -15.27
N TRP A 493 37.36 -0.26 -16.34
CA TRP A 493 37.23 0.36 -17.67
C TRP A 493 35.79 0.33 -18.18
N ARG A 494 35.08 -0.79 -18.05
CA ARG A 494 33.66 -0.87 -18.43
C ARG A 494 32.79 0.11 -17.64
N ARG A 495 33.14 0.44 -16.40
CA ARG A 495 32.43 1.46 -15.61
C ARG A 495 32.80 2.88 -16.06
N ALA A 496 34.08 3.15 -16.30
CA ALA A 496 34.56 4.45 -16.79
C ALA A 496 33.88 4.84 -18.10
N PHE A 497 33.88 3.95 -19.10
CA PHE A 497 33.22 4.15 -20.39
C PHE A 497 31.69 4.26 -20.32
N ARG A 498 31.09 3.82 -19.21
CA ARG A 498 29.65 3.90 -18.98
C ARG A 498 29.23 5.23 -18.36
N ILE A 499 30.05 5.79 -17.48
CA ILE A 499 29.68 6.95 -16.64
C ILE A 499 30.29 8.25 -17.17
N LEU A 500 31.62 8.27 -17.37
CA LEU A 500 32.38 9.50 -17.54
C LEU A 500 31.99 10.34 -18.78
N PRO A 501 31.76 9.77 -19.98
CA PRO A 501 31.53 10.60 -21.17
C PRO A 501 30.30 11.51 -21.07
N ALA A 502 29.14 10.95 -20.69
CA ALA A 502 27.93 11.73 -20.53
C ALA A 502 27.96 12.61 -19.28
N TYR A 503 28.62 12.14 -18.20
CA TYR A 503 28.85 12.95 -17.01
C TYR A 503 29.64 14.22 -17.33
N TRP A 504 30.78 14.10 -18.01
CA TRP A 504 31.63 15.23 -18.38
C TRP A 504 30.90 16.21 -19.27
N LEU A 505 30.10 15.74 -20.24
CA LEU A 505 29.30 16.64 -21.07
C LEU A 505 28.38 17.51 -20.21
N VAL A 506 27.57 16.90 -19.34
CA VAL A 506 26.60 17.63 -18.51
C VAL A 506 27.31 18.50 -17.48
N ALA A 507 28.39 18.01 -16.89
CA ALA A 507 29.20 18.76 -15.92
C ALA A 507 29.79 20.03 -16.55
N VAL A 508 30.39 19.92 -17.74
CA VAL A 508 30.96 21.06 -18.48
C VAL A 508 29.87 22.07 -18.82
N ILE A 509 28.72 21.62 -19.32
CA ILE A 509 27.59 22.50 -19.65
C ILE A 509 27.12 23.25 -18.41
N ALA A 510 26.85 22.53 -17.31
CA ALA A 510 26.35 23.17 -16.11
C ALA A 510 27.38 24.12 -15.47
N MET A 511 28.68 23.79 -15.53
CA MET A 511 29.74 24.69 -15.08
C MET A 511 29.79 25.98 -15.90
N ILE A 512 29.77 25.89 -17.24
CA ILE A 512 29.84 27.05 -18.13
C ILE A 512 28.63 27.96 -17.96
N PHE A 513 27.42 27.41 -17.97
CA PHE A 513 26.19 28.21 -18.05
C PHE A 513 25.66 28.64 -16.68
N PHE A 514 25.71 27.78 -15.66
CA PHE A 514 25.07 28.07 -14.37
C PHE A 514 26.05 28.42 -13.24
N ASN A 515 27.36 28.20 -13.44
CA ASN A 515 28.38 28.41 -12.41
C ASN A 515 29.55 29.25 -12.92
N SER A 516 29.26 30.20 -13.81
CA SER A 516 30.27 30.99 -14.54
C SER A 516 31.24 31.76 -13.63
N GLY A 517 30.79 32.15 -12.43
CA GLY A 517 31.63 32.78 -11.40
C GLY A 517 32.82 31.91 -10.91
N HIS A 518 32.78 30.59 -11.14
CA HIS A 518 33.83 29.66 -10.74
C HIS A 518 34.68 29.18 -11.93
N ASN A 519 34.42 29.65 -13.15
CA ASN A 519 35.07 29.15 -14.36
C ASN A 519 36.60 29.35 -14.38
N ALA A 520 37.10 30.37 -13.68
CA ALA A 520 38.54 30.64 -13.58
C ALA A 520 39.30 29.63 -12.68
N SER A 521 38.60 28.89 -11.81
CA SER A 521 39.25 28.01 -10.83
C SER A 521 39.47 26.60 -11.38
N GLN A 522 40.70 26.32 -11.82
CA GLN A 522 41.11 24.98 -12.30
C GLN A 522 40.85 23.88 -11.25
N TRP A 523 40.96 24.20 -9.97
CA TRP A 523 40.75 23.24 -8.89
C TRP A 523 39.27 22.87 -8.71
N VAL A 524 38.36 23.83 -8.90
CA VAL A 524 36.91 23.56 -8.92
C VAL A 524 36.60 22.63 -10.10
N TRP A 525 37.09 22.94 -11.30
CA TRP A 525 36.92 22.07 -12.47
C TRP A 525 37.46 20.66 -12.24
N ALA A 526 38.66 20.52 -11.68
CA ALA A 526 39.25 19.22 -11.38
C ALA A 526 38.38 18.42 -10.41
N LYS A 527 37.88 19.04 -9.33
CA LYS A 527 36.99 18.38 -8.35
C LYS A 527 35.72 17.84 -9.00
N TRP A 528 35.06 18.62 -9.84
CA TRP A 528 33.85 18.17 -10.53
C TRP A 528 34.18 17.11 -11.59
N LEU A 529 35.13 17.34 -12.50
CA LEU A 529 35.44 16.37 -13.57
C LEU A 529 35.95 15.01 -13.05
N LEU A 530 36.54 14.98 -11.84
CA LEU A 530 37.03 13.77 -11.18
C LEU A 530 36.05 13.20 -10.13
N LEU A 531 34.85 13.79 -9.97
CA LEU A 531 33.85 13.40 -8.98
C LEU A 531 34.31 13.47 -7.51
N LEU A 532 35.26 14.36 -7.21
CA LEU A 532 35.85 14.56 -5.88
C LEU A 532 35.11 15.61 -5.02
N GLN A 533 34.06 16.23 -5.55
CA GLN A 533 33.37 17.33 -4.90
C GLN A 533 32.90 16.97 -3.48
N ILE A 534 32.34 15.76 -3.26
CA ILE A 534 31.81 15.33 -1.95
C ILE A 534 32.84 15.24 -0.81
N TYR A 535 34.14 15.37 -1.10
CA TYR A 535 35.23 15.34 -0.13
C TYR A 535 35.74 16.74 0.25
N ASP A 536 35.18 17.79 -0.37
CA ASP A 536 35.59 19.18 -0.19
C ASP A 536 34.71 19.88 0.86
N VAL A 537 35.15 19.84 2.12
CA VAL A 537 34.43 20.42 3.27
C VAL A 537 34.45 21.95 3.19
N GLY A 538 33.28 22.58 3.33
CA GLY A 538 33.17 24.06 3.38
C GLY A 538 33.29 24.72 2.01
N SER A 539 32.96 23.98 0.96
CA SER A 539 33.05 24.43 -0.43
C SER A 539 31.85 25.27 -0.85
N TRP A 540 32.04 26.11 -1.87
CA TRP A 540 31.03 27.05 -2.40
C TRP A 540 29.74 26.37 -2.89
N TRP A 541 29.76 25.06 -3.12
CA TRP A 541 28.62 24.31 -3.65
C TRP A 541 27.82 23.59 -2.54
N GLY A 542 28.20 23.76 -1.26
CA GLY A 542 27.46 23.24 -0.12
C GLY A 542 26.03 23.81 -0.08
N GLY A 543 25.04 22.94 0.08
CA GLY A 543 23.63 23.35 0.10
C GLY A 543 23.04 23.54 -1.31
N THR A 544 22.58 24.76 -1.62
CA THR A 544 21.80 25.09 -2.83
C THR A 544 22.58 25.83 -3.92
N GLU A 545 23.90 25.93 -3.78
CA GLU A 545 24.72 26.88 -4.55
C GLU A 545 25.42 26.26 -5.79
N GLY A 546 25.47 24.92 -5.92
CA GLY A 546 25.95 24.21 -7.11
C GLY A 546 24.90 24.03 -8.22
N ARG A 547 24.42 25.13 -8.83
CA ARG A 547 23.31 25.12 -9.79
C ARG A 547 23.57 24.17 -10.96
N GLY A 548 22.57 23.38 -11.35
CA GLY A 548 22.69 22.40 -12.45
C GLY A 548 23.38 21.07 -12.09
N LEU A 549 24.07 21.00 -10.94
CA LEU A 549 24.94 19.87 -10.56
C LEU A 549 24.55 19.20 -9.23
N GLU A 550 23.49 19.68 -8.58
CA GLU A 550 23.07 19.28 -7.22
C GLU A 550 22.94 17.77 -7.02
N GLN A 551 22.34 17.06 -7.97
CA GLN A 551 22.16 15.62 -7.98
C GLN A 551 23.46 14.81 -8.03
N MET A 552 24.57 15.40 -8.46
CA MET A 552 25.78 14.64 -8.82
C MET A 552 26.52 14.04 -7.61
N TRP A 553 26.20 14.44 -6.37
CA TRP A 553 26.78 13.84 -5.17
C TRP A 553 26.57 12.31 -5.13
N SER A 554 25.42 11.80 -5.58
CA SER A 554 25.13 10.37 -5.54
C SER A 554 25.96 9.60 -6.57
N LEU A 555 26.39 10.25 -7.65
CA LEU A 555 27.28 9.64 -8.64
C LEU A 555 28.70 9.51 -8.11
N SER A 556 29.19 10.49 -7.33
CA SER A 556 30.47 10.36 -6.60
C SER A 556 30.44 9.18 -5.63
N VAL A 557 29.33 9.01 -4.90
CA VAL A 557 29.13 7.82 -4.03
C VAL A 557 29.15 6.53 -4.84
N GLU A 558 28.48 6.51 -5.99
CA GLU A 558 28.43 5.33 -6.85
C GLU A 558 29.81 4.98 -7.44
N VAL A 559 30.59 5.96 -7.89
CA VAL A 559 31.98 5.76 -8.35
C VAL A 559 32.87 5.31 -7.20
N ALA A 560 32.72 5.87 -6.00
CA ALA A 560 33.44 5.39 -4.82
C ALA A 560 33.10 3.92 -4.51
N PHE A 561 31.83 3.52 -4.63
CA PHE A 561 31.43 2.11 -4.52
C PHE A 561 32.07 1.25 -5.61
N TYR A 562 32.14 1.73 -6.85
CA TYR A 562 32.76 0.97 -7.95
C TYR A 562 34.24 0.69 -7.67
N LEU A 563 34.96 1.67 -7.14
CA LEU A 563 36.37 1.53 -6.75
C LEU A 563 36.53 0.63 -5.52
N ALA A 564 35.62 0.71 -4.55
CA ALA A 564 35.67 -0.11 -3.33
C ALA A 564 35.23 -1.57 -3.55
N LEU A 565 34.35 -1.84 -4.52
CA LEU A 565 33.71 -3.14 -4.70
C LEU A 565 34.69 -4.32 -4.86
N PRO A 566 35.78 -4.23 -5.67
CA PRO A 566 36.75 -5.32 -5.77
C PRO A 566 37.40 -5.66 -4.41
N LEU A 567 37.71 -4.64 -3.59
CA LEU A 567 38.30 -4.80 -2.26
C LEU A 567 37.29 -5.42 -1.28
N ILE A 568 36.05 -4.92 -1.28
CA ILE A 568 34.95 -5.46 -0.48
C ILE A 568 34.70 -6.92 -0.87
N ALA A 569 34.66 -7.23 -2.16
CA ALA A 569 34.43 -8.58 -2.66
C ALA A 569 35.56 -9.53 -2.28
N ALA A 570 36.82 -9.10 -2.37
CA ALA A 570 37.96 -9.88 -1.94
C ALA A 570 37.93 -10.16 -0.42
N ALA A 571 37.59 -9.15 0.39
CA ALA A 571 37.45 -9.30 1.84
C ALA A 571 36.32 -10.27 2.23
N LEU A 572 35.14 -10.12 1.61
CA LEU A 572 33.99 -11.02 1.82
C LEU A 572 34.30 -12.45 1.37
N ALA A 573 34.97 -12.63 0.23
CA ALA A 573 35.40 -13.94 -0.24
C ALA A 573 36.45 -14.57 0.70
N ALA A 574 37.44 -13.81 1.18
CA ALA A 574 38.41 -14.28 2.16
C ALA A 574 37.75 -14.70 3.48
N PHE A 575 36.75 -13.95 3.95
CA PHE A 575 35.96 -14.30 5.12
C PHE A 575 35.15 -15.58 4.92
N ALA A 576 34.48 -15.72 3.77
CA ALA A 576 33.65 -16.89 3.45
C ALA A 576 34.46 -18.17 3.19
N ARG A 577 35.69 -18.06 2.63
CA ARG A 577 36.58 -19.19 2.33
C ARG A 577 37.00 -20.01 3.56
N ARG A 578 36.83 -19.48 4.78
CA ARG A 578 37.03 -20.21 6.04
C ARG A 578 36.03 -21.35 6.24
N SER A 579 34.99 -21.44 5.42
CA SER A 579 33.93 -22.45 5.49
C SER A 579 34.00 -23.43 4.32
N ALA A 580 33.87 -24.74 4.61
CA ALA A 580 33.94 -25.80 3.59
C ALA A 580 32.65 -25.97 2.76
N ALA A 581 31.47 -25.73 3.34
CA ALA A 581 30.18 -25.92 2.67
C ALA A 581 29.64 -24.64 2.02
N THR A 582 29.10 -24.75 0.80
CA THR A 582 28.52 -23.63 0.03
C THR A 582 27.42 -22.87 0.80
N GLY A 583 26.57 -23.59 1.55
CA GLY A 583 25.54 -22.96 2.39
C GLY A 583 26.14 -22.07 3.49
N THR A 584 27.18 -22.54 4.17
CA THR A 584 27.90 -21.77 5.20
C THR A 584 28.66 -20.61 4.58
N ARG A 585 29.24 -20.77 3.38
CA ARG A 585 29.86 -19.68 2.61
C ARG A 585 28.82 -18.60 2.29
N ALA A 586 27.62 -18.96 1.83
CA ALA A 586 26.54 -18.01 1.55
C ALA A 586 26.08 -17.24 2.81
N LEU A 587 25.93 -17.93 3.93
CA LEU A 587 25.61 -17.30 5.21
C LEU A 587 26.73 -16.37 5.69
N ALA A 588 28.00 -16.74 5.51
CA ALA A 588 29.14 -15.87 5.84
C ALA A 588 29.18 -14.61 4.96
N LEU A 589 28.89 -14.74 3.66
CA LEU A 589 28.75 -13.58 2.75
C LEU A 589 27.59 -12.67 3.19
N LEU A 590 26.43 -13.24 3.53
CA LEU A 590 25.29 -12.47 4.04
C LEU A 590 25.60 -11.78 5.37
N ALA A 591 26.32 -12.43 6.28
CA ALA A 591 26.77 -11.85 7.54
C ALA A 591 27.74 -10.69 7.31
N GLY A 592 28.70 -10.84 6.38
CA GLY A 592 29.62 -9.77 6.01
C GLY A 592 28.91 -8.58 5.36
N VAL A 593 27.93 -8.81 4.49
CA VAL A 593 27.05 -7.75 3.97
C VAL A 593 26.23 -7.10 5.09
N GLY A 594 25.75 -7.88 6.05
CA GLY A 594 25.08 -7.38 7.26
C GLY A 594 25.98 -6.45 8.08
N ALA A 595 27.26 -6.79 8.23
CA ALA A 595 28.24 -5.94 8.91
C ALA A 595 28.46 -4.60 8.18
N LEU A 596 28.48 -4.59 6.85
CA LEU A 596 28.50 -3.35 6.06
C LEU A 596 27.23 -2.51 6.31
N GLY A 597 26.06 -3.14 6.46
CA GLY A 597 24.83 -2.46 6.85
C GLY A 597 24.91 -1.82 8.24
N VAL A 598 25.53 -2.50 9.21
CA VAL A 598 25.78 -1.95 10.56
C VAL A 598 26.73 -0.74 10.50
N ILE A 599 27.80 -0.82 9.70
CA ILE A 599 28.70 0.31 9.47
C ILE A 599 27.94 1.51 8.91
N SER A 600 27.00 1.30 7.99
CA SER A 600 26.13 2.34 7.44
C SER A 600 25.24 3.00 8.49
N VAL A 601 24.66 2.23 9.40
CA VAL A 601 23.87 2.77 10.51
C VAL A 601 24.74 3.58 11.48
N ILE A 602 25.90 3.04 11.89
CA ILE A 602 26.84 3.74 12.78
C ILE A 602 27.31 5.05 12.13
N TRP A 603 27.70 5.00 10.86
CA TRP A 603 28.11 6.19 10.12
C TRP A 603 26.98 7.22 10.01
N THR A 604 25.73 6.77 9.80
CA THR A 604 24.57 7.66 9.78
C THR A 604 24.42 8.39 11.12
N VAL A 605 24.57 7.69 12.25
CA VAL A 605 24.52 8.31 13.57
C VAL A 605 25.64 9.33 13.77
N ILE A 606 26.86 9.02 13.33
CA ILE A 606 28.01 9.93 13.41
C ILE A 606 27.78 11.17 12.54
N ALA A 607 27.36 11.00 11.29
CA ALA A 607 27.20 12.08 10.31
C ALA A 607 26.07 13.08 10.64
N HIS A 608 25.16 12.72 11.54
CA HIS A 608 24.08 13.60 12.02
C HIS A 608 24.34 14.14 13.44
N GLN A 609 25.56 13.96 14.00
CA GLN A 609 25.92 14.61 15.25
C GLN A 609 26.04 16.13 15.06
N PRO A 610 25.64 16.94 16.06
CA PRO A 610 25.85 18.39 16.01
C PRO A 610 27.33 18.74 15.77
N GLY A 611 27.58 19.67 14.85
CA GLY A 611 28.94 20.13 14.51
C GLY A 611 29.67 19.30 13.45
N MET A 612 29.10 18.19 12.98
CA MET A 612 29.67 17.46 11.84
C MET A 612 29.41 18.18 10.51
N PRO A 613 30.38 18.22 9.59
CA PRO A 613 30.18 18.82 8.28
C PRO A 613 29.06 18.11 7.48
N PRO A 614 28.16 18.83 6.81
CA PRO A 614 27.08 18.23 6.03
C PRO A 614 27.54 17.20 5.00
N GLU A 615 28.73 17.36 4.43
CA GLU A 615 29.36 16.50 3.42
C GLU A 615 29.59 15.07 3.93
N PHE A 616 29.69 14.86 5.25
CA PHE A 616 29.79 13.51 5.85
C PHE A 616 28.55 12.66 5.54
N ASN A 617 27.41 13.30 5.28
CA ASN A 617 26.19 12.63 4.85
C ASN A 617 26.25 12.11 3.41
N MET A 618 27.24 12.53 2.61
CA MET A 618 27.41 12.13 1.23
C MET A 618 28.51 11.09 1.05
N LEU A 619 29.13 10.58 2.11
CA LEU A 619 30.20 9.59 1.99
C LEU A 619 29.68 8.16 1.87
N LEU A 620 30.44 7.33 1.14
CA LEU A 620 30.10 5.94 0.85
C LEU A 620 29.67 5.09 2.08
N PRO A 621 30.33 5.17 3.26
CA PRO A 621 29.97 4.31 4.38
C PRO A 621 28.50 4.42 4.79
N ARG A 622 27.91 5.61 4.71
CA ARG A 622 26.48 5.84 5.00
C ARG A 622 25.56 4.97 4.13
N TYR A 623 25.98 4.66 2.90
CA TYR A 623 25.13 4.02 1.90
C TYR A 623 25.34 2.51 1.77
N PHE A 624 26.23 1.91 2.57
CA PHE A 624 26.46 0.46 2.53
C PHE A 624 25.21 -0.37 2.79
N LEU A 625 24.23 0.13 3.56
CA LEU A 625 22.97 -0.59 3.76
C LEU A 625 22.16 -0.73 2.45
N TRP A 626 22.15 0.31 1.60
CA TRP A 626 21.39 0.29 0.33
C TRP A 626 22.09 -0.55 -0.74
N PHE A 627 23.42 -0.43 -0.87
CA PHE A 627 24.20 -1.33 -1.73
C PHE A 627 24.15 -2.77 -1.22
N GLY A 628 24.23 -2.94 0.10
CA GLY A 628 24.18 -4.23 0.80
C GLY A 628 22.86 -4.97 0.58
N ALA A 629 21.72 -4.28 0.57
CA ALA A 629 20.44 -4.87 0.19
C ALA A 629 20.50 -5.51 -1.21
N GLY A 630 21.14 -4.83 -2.16
CA GLY A 630 21.41 -5.37 -3.50
C GLY A 630 22.36 -6.56 -3.50
N MET A 631 23.48 -6.45 -2.77
CA MET A 631 24.46 -7.52 -2.63
C MET A 631 23.86 -8.78 -2.00
N ALA A 632 22.94 -8.63 -1.05
CA ALA A 632 22.21 -9.74 -0.44
C ALA A 632 21.32 -10.46 -1.48
N LEU A 633 20.62 -9.71 -2.34
CA LEU A 633 19.87 -10.30 -3.46
C LEU A 633 20.80 -11.01 -4.45
N ALA A 634 21.99 -10.46 -4.68
CA ALA A 634 23.00 -11.09 -5.54
C ALA A 634 23.45 -12.45 -4.98
N ILE A 635 23.79 -12.50 -3.68
CA ILE A 635 24.17 -13.72 -2.96
C ILE A 635 23.03 -14.75 -3.00
N ALA A 636 21.80 -14.34 -2.65
CA ALA A 636 20.64 -15.24 -2.69
C ALA A 636 20.39 -15.80 -4.09
N SER A 637 20.53 -14.98 -5.13
CA SER A 637 20.37 -15.40 -6.52
C SER A 637 21.46 -16.37 -7.00
N ALA A 638 22.69 -16.21 -6.50
CA ALA A 638 23.82 -17.09 -6.80
C ALA A 638 23.69 -18.41 -6.02
N TRP A 639 23.33 -18.35 -4.75
CA TRP A 639 23.11 -19.52 -3.89
C TRP A 639 21.95 -20.40 -4.39
N ALA A 640 20.90 -19.80 -4.96
CA ALA A 640 19.80 -20.55 -5.59
C ALA A 640 20.22 -21.42 -6.80
N ALA A 641 21.39 -21.16 -7.39
CA ALA A 641 21.93 -22.00 -8.46
C ALA A 641 22.38 -23.37 -7.89
N THR A 642 23.00 -23.37 -6.71
CA THR A 642 23.64 -24.54 -6.11
C THR A 642 22.80 -25.21 -5.02
N ASP A 643 21.87 -24.51 -4.38
CA ASP A 643 21.08 -25.00 -3.25
C ASP A 643 19.56 -24.99 -3.51
N GLU A 644 18.88 -26.10 -3.14
CA GLU A 644 17.44 -26.27 -3.38
C GLU A 644 16.56 -25.41 -2.45
N ARG A 645 16.96 -25.20 -1.19
CA ARG A 645 16.20 -24.36 -0.25
C ARG A 645 16.25 -22.90 -0.69
N ALA A 646 17.43 -22.41 -1.06
CA ALA A 646 17.60 -21.06 -1.61
C ALA A 646 16.80 -20.89 -2.92
N ARG A 647 16.80 -21.90 -3.80
CA ARG A 647 16.00 -21.91 -5.02
C ARG A 647 14.50 -21.86 -4.75
N SER A 648 14.02 -22.64 -3.78
CA SER A 648 12.62 -22.65 -3.36
C SER A 648 12.20 -21.28 -2.82
N PHE A 649 13.00 -20.69 -1.94
CA PHE A 649 12.78 -19.35 -1.40
C PHE A 649 12.70 -18.29 -2.50
N CYS A 650 13.69 -18.23 -3.40
CA CYS A 650 13.71 -17.29 -4.52
C CYS A 650 12.50 -17.48 -5.44
N ALA A 651 12.10 -18.72 -5.69
CA ALA A 651 10.91 -19.03 -6.49
C ALA A 651 9.61 -18.57 -5.80
N VAL A 652 9.49 -18.66 -4.47
CA VAL A 652 8.33 -18.14 -3.73
C VAL A 652 8.23 -16.62 -3.86
N VAL A 653 9.35 -15.91 -3.68
CA VAL A 653 9.40 -14.44 -3.82
C VAL A 653 9.08 -14.02 -5.26
N ALA A 654 9.67 -14.67 -6.26
CA ALA A 654 9.41 -14.40 -7.68
C ALA A 654 7.94 -14.67 -8.08
N ARG A 655 7.28 -15.65 -7.47
CA ARG A 655 5.87 -15.99 -7.73
C ARG A 655 4.88 -15.08 -7.00
N ARG A 656 5.33 -14.28 -6.03
CA ARG A 656 4.49 -13.39 -5.20
C ARG A 656 4.97 -11.93 -5.25
N PRO A 657 5.14 -11.33 -6.45
CA PRO A 657 5.62 -9.95 -6.58
C PRO A 657 4.74 -8.95 -5.83
N ALA A 658 3.41 -9.16 -5.82
CA ALA A 658 2.47 -8.30 -5.10
C ALA A 658 2.79 -8.22 -3.59
N LEU A 659 3.12 -9.33 -2.93
CA LEU A 659 3.47 -9.34 -1.50
C LEU A 659 4.79 -8.59 -1.26
N SER A 660 5.78 -8.78 -2.12
CA SER A 660 7.05 -8.06 -2.01
C SER A 660 6.83 -6.55 -2.19
N TRP A 661 6.13 -6.15 -3.25
CA TRP A 661 5.84 -4.74 -3.50
C TRP A 661 4.91 -4.11 -2.47
N THR A 662 4.10 -4.91 -1.77
CA THR A 662 3.35 -4.46 -0.59
C THR A 662 4.29 -3.99 0.50
N ILE A 663 5.29 -4.83 0.84
CA ILE A 663 6.23 -4.51 1.91
C ILE A 663 7.00 -3.25 1.52
N ALA A 664 7.41 -3.13 0.26
CA ALA A 664 8.01 -1.90 -0.26
C ALA A 664 7.06 -0.70 -0.18
N ALA A 665 5.80 -0.84 -0.59
CA ALA A 665 4.83 0.26 -0.55
C ALA A 665 4.48 0.69 0.88
N LEU A 666 4.38 -0.24 1.83
CA LEU A 666 4.18 0.06 3.24
C LEU A 666 5.42 0.73 3.86
N ALA A 667 6.62 0.25 3.56
CA ALA A 667 7.86 0.91 3.98
C ALA A 667 7.97 2.33 3.40
N PHE A 668 7.53 2.52 2.15
CA PHE A 668 7.46 3.85 1.52
C PHE A 668 6.39 4.74 2.14
N ALA A 669 5.22 4.20 2.47
CA ALA A 669 4.16 4.91 3.15
C ALA A 669 4.62 5.39 4.54
N VAL A 670 5.24 4.51 5.34
CA VAL A 670 5.85 4.86 6.63
C VAL A 670 6.97 5.88 6.42
N GLY A 671 7.80 5.69 5.40
CA GLY A 671 8.89 6.60 5.03
C GLY A 671 8.43 7.97 4.52
N SER A 672 7.15 8.10 4.13
CA SER A 672 6.51 9.36 3.72
C SER A 672 5.81 10.08 4.86
N THR A 673 5.95 9.60 6.10
CA THR A 673 5.48 10.30 7.30
C THR A 673 6.61 11.16 7.90
N PRO A 674 6.30 12.01 8.90
CA PRO A 674 7.33 12.73 9.66
C PRO A 674 8.36 11.83 10.38
N LEU A 675 8.19 10.50 10.43
CA LEU A 675 9.15 9.56 11.03
C LEU A 675 10.54 9.59 10.37
N THR A 676 10.61 10.02 9.11
CA THR A 676 11.86 10.20 8.36
C THR A 676 12.27 11.67 8.27
N GLY A 677 11.64 12.51 9.09
CA GLY A 677 11.92 13.92 9.31
C GLY A 677 11.03 14.90 8.57
N PRO A 678 11.14 16.19 8.87
CA PRO A 678 10.30 17.23 8.29
C PRO A 678 10.48 17.39 6.76
N LEU A 679 9.51 18.05 6.12
CA LEU A 679 9.57 18.45 4.72
C LEU A 679 10.42 19.70 4.46
N HIS A 680 10.72 20.48 5.49
CA HIS A 680 11.50 21.71 5.36
C HIS A 680 13.01 21.40 5.42
N LEU A 681 13.80 22.26 4.76
CA LEU A 681 15.25 22.21 4.75
C LEU A 681 15.79 22.49 6.16
N GLY A 682 16.13 21.41 6.89
CA GLY A 682 16.71 21.46 8.22
C GLY A 682 17.57 20.22 8.49
N ALA A 683 18.48 20.30 9.45
CA ALA A 683 19.30 19.17 9.85
C ALA A 683 18.42 18.08 10.48
N LEU A 684 18.47 16.86 9.92
CA LEU A 684 17.74 15.72 10.46
C LEU A 684 18.45 15.23 11.75
N PRO A 685 17.72 14.98 12.85
CA PRO A 685 18.22 14.17 13.94
C PRO A 685 18.70 12.78 13.45
N ALA A 686 19.70 12.22 14.14
CA ALA A 686 20.26 10.91 13.80
C ALA A 686 19.22 9.78 13.74
N THR A 687 18.16 9.87 14.55
CA THR A 687 17.05 8.91 14.57
C THR A 687 16.24 8.93 13.28
N GLU A 688 15.87 10.10 12.78
CA GLU A 688 15.12 10.28 11.53
C GLU A 688 15.96 9.85 10.32
N GLY A 689 17.24 10.25 10.31
CA GLY A 689 18.20 9.85 9.28
C GLY A 689 18.40 8.33 9.20
N THR A 690 18.50 7.66 10.35
CA THR A 690 18.64 6.20 10.44
C THR A 690 17.34 5.49 10.04
N THR A 691 16.20 5.95 10.54
CA THR A 691 14.87 5.43 10.15
C THR A 691 14.68 5.50 8.64
N LYS A 692 15.04 6.64 8.03
CA LYS A 692 14.99 6.81 6.57
C LYS A 692 15.90 5.82 5.85
N ALA A 693 17.15 5.68 6.28
CA ALA A 693 18.10 4.74 5.68
C ALA A 693 17.58 3.30 5.69
N VAL A 694 17.01 2.85 6.81
CA VAL A 694 16.44 1.50 6.95
C VAL A 694 15.21 1.32 6.06
N LEU A 695 14.26 2.25 6.08
CA LEU A 695 13.04 2.15 5.27
C LEU A 695 13.36 2.13 3.77
N TRP A 696 14.30 2.96 3.31
CA TRP A 696 14.76 2.97 1.91
C TRP A 696 15.50 1.70 1.51
N ALA A 697 16.24 1.07 2.42
CA ALA A 697 16.80 -0.26 2.18
C ALA A 697 15.72 -1.32 2.01
N VAL A 698 14.66 -1.28 2.85
CA VAL A 698 13.51 -2.19 2.76
C VAL A 698 12.76 -1.98 1.44
N VAL A 699 12.51 -0.73 1.04
CA VAL A 699 11.89 -0.42 -0.26
C VAL A 699 12.74 -1.00 -1.40
N GLY A 700 14.04 -0.69 -1.45
CA GLY A 700 14.93 -1.20 -2.48
C GLY A 700 14.93 -2.72 -2.54
N LEU A 701 15.11 -3.39 -1.39
CA LEU A 701 15.15 -4.85 -1.29
C LEU A 701 13.88 -5.50 -1.84
N PHE A 702 12.71 -5.10 -1.33
CA PHE A 702 11.44 -5.75 -1.66
C PHE A 702 10.84 -5.29 -2.99
N LEU A 703 11.22 -4.12 -3.51
CA LEU A 703 10.86 -3.70 -4.86
C LEU A 703 11.64 -4.51 -5.91
N VAL A 704 12.94 -4.69 -5.69
CA VAL A 704 13.86 -5.33 -6.63
C VAL A 704 13.80 -6.87 -6.57
N ALA A 705 13.57 -7.48 -5.39
CA ALA A 705 13.65 -8.93 -5.19
C ALA A 705 12.84 -9.78 -6.20
N PRO A 706 11.57 -9.47 -6.53
CA PRO A 706 10.82 -10.29 -7.49
C PRO A 706 11.43 -10.27 -8.88
N SER A 707 11.92 -9.13 -9.35
CA SER A 707 12.65 -9.00 -10.61
C SER A 707 13.99 -9.72 -10.55
N ALA A 708 14.70 -9.60 -9.41
CA ALA A 708 15.99 -10.23 -9.15
C ALA A 708 15.93 -11.76 -9.25
N PHE A 709 14.81 -12.36 -8.84
CA PHE A 709 14.61 -13.82 -8.81
C PHE A 709 13.75 -14.37 -9.95
N SER A 710 13.09 -13.51 -10.75
CA SER A 710 12.24 -13.97 -11.85
C SER A 710 13.07 -14.60 -12.97
N THR A 711 12.58 -15.73 -13.50
CA THR A 711 13.24 -16.51 -14.55
C THR A 711 12.40 -16.65 -15.83
N GLY A 712 11.26 -15.95 -15.91
CA GLY A 712 10.32 -16.07 -17.04
C GLY A 712 9.63 -14.76 -17.42
N ARG A 713 9.13 -14.70 -18.66
CA ARG A 713 8.38 -13.55 -19.23
C ARG A 713 6.90 -13.47 -18.79
N GLY A 714 6.46 -14.38 -17.91
CA GLY A 714 5.09 -14.44 -17.42
C GLY A 714 4.99 -13.90 -16.00
N GLY A 715 3.99 -13.07 -15.74
CA GLY A 715 3.66 -12.59 -14.39
C GLY A 715 3.64 -11.06 -14.26
N LEU A 716 3.21 -10.60 -13.10
CA LEU A 716 2.98 -9.18 -12.80
C LEU A 716 4.27 -8.34 -12.96
N THR A 717 5.43 -8.88 -12.60
CA THR A 717 6.73 -8.21 -12.72
C THR A 717 7.05 -7.79 -14.16
N HIS A 718 6.87 -8.71 -15.12
CA HIS A 718 7.11 -8.43 -16.53
C HIS A 718 6.03 -7.53 -17.12
N LEU A 719 4.77 -7.67 -16.68
CA LEU A 719 3.69 -6.81 -17.13
C LEU A 719 3.94 -5.33 -16.74
N VAL A 720 4.38 -5.10 -15.51
CA VAL A 720 4.60 -3.75 -14.97
C VAL A 720 5.93 -3.17 -15.45
N PHE A 721 7.05 -3.87 -15.24
CA PHE A 721 8.39 -3.34 -15.50
C PHE A 721 9.04 -3.84 -16.80
N GLY A 722 8.53 -4.92 -17.39
CA GLY A 722 9.07 -5.50 -18.63
C GLY A 722 8.43 -4.96 -19.91
N ASN A 723 7.53 -3.98 -19.82
CA ASN A 723 6.88 -3.40 -21.00
C ASN A 723 7.86 -2.55 -21.84
N PRO A 724 7.60 -2.36 -23.15
CA PRO A 724 8.54 -1.67 -24.04
C PRO A 724 8.91 -0.24 -23.61
N VAL A 725 7.95 0.50 -23.04
CA VAL A 725 8.14 1.88 -22.57
C VAL A 725 9.05 1.90 -21.35
N ALA A 726 8.72 1.11 -20.31
CA ALA A 726 9.53 0.99 -19.10
C ALA A 726 10.97 0.55 -19.43
N ARG A 727 11.12 -0.38 -20.38
CA ARG A 727 12.44 -0.83 -20.85
C ARG A 727 13.21 0.26 -21.57
N TYR A 728 12.57 1.06 -22.43
CA TYR A 728 13.23 2.17 -23.11
C TYR A 728 13.66 3.25 -22.11
N LEU A 729 12.75 3.69 -21.25
CA LEU A 729 13.03 4.65 -20.17
C LEU A 729 14.14 4.15 -19.24
N GLY A 730 14.18 2.85 -18.97
CA GLY A 730 15.22 2.21 -18.18
C GLY A 730 16.61 2.29 -18.82
N ARG A 731 16.70 2.17 -20.14
CA ARG A 731 17.98 2.31 -20.87
C ARG A 731 18.52 3.73 -20.87
N VAL A 732 17.64 4.73 -20.96
CA VAL A 732 18.01 6.16 -20.95
C VAL A 732 18.00 6.77 -19.53
N SER A 733 17.74 5.98 -18.49
CA SER A 733 17.58 6.44 -17.10
C SER A 733 18.79 7.21 -16.56
N TYR A 734 19.99 6.88 -17.03
CA TYR A 734 21.20 7.61 -16.66
C TYR A 734 21.18 9.06 -17.18
N GLY A 735 20.85 9.25 -18.47
CA GLY A 735 20.64 10.58 -19.03
C GLY A 735 19.51 11.35 -18.35
N ILE A 736 18.42 10.67 -17.97
CA ILE A 736 17.30 11.33 -17.24
C ILE A 736 17.81 11.92 -15.92
N PHE A 737 18.59 11.12 -15.19
CA PHE A 737 19.18 11.55 -13.93
C PHE A 737 20.17 12.72 -14.11
N LEU A 738 21.00 12.70 -15.17
CA LEU A 738 22.01 13.74 -15.41
C LEU A 738 21.39 15.09 -15.79
N TRP A 739 20.47 15.13 -16.76
CA TRP A 739 20.02 16.38 -17.38
C TRP A 739 18.99 17.17 -16.57
N GLN A 740 18.31 16.54 -15.60
CA GLN A 740 17.14 17.13 -14.92
C GLN A 740 17.38 18.54 -14.40
N PHE A 741 18.50 18.80 -13.72
CA PHE A 741 18.76 20.12 -13.14
C PHE A 741 19.17 21.16 -14.19
N VAL A 742 19.91 20.77 -15.22
CA VAL A 742 20.22 21.65 -16.36
C VAL A 742 18.93 22.12 -17.04
N VAL A 743 17.96 21.23 -17.21
CA VAL A 743 16.66 21.58 -17.82
C VAL A 743 15.82 22.44 -16.87
N ILE A 744 15.75 22.10 -15.58
CA ILE A 744 15.00 22.88 -14.59
C ILE A 744 15.54 24.31 -14.50
N TYR A 745 16.86 24.48 -14.34
CA TYR A 745 17.46 25.82 -14.27
C TYR A 745 17.38 26.56 -15.59
N GLY A 746 17.58 25.88 -16.73
CA GLY A 746 17.40 26.47 -18.05
C GLY A 746 15.98 27.00 -18.27
N TYR A 747 14.95 26.30 -17.79
CA TYR A 747 13.57 26.80 -17.84
C TYR A 747 13.39 28.10 -17.04
N TYR A 748 13.91 28.16 -15.81
CA TYR A 748 13.80 29.36 -14.97
C TYR A 748 14.56 30.56 -15.57
N GLU A 749 15.78 30.34 -16.07
CA GLU A 749 16.55 31.41 -16.74
C GLU A 749 15.87 31.90 -18.02
N LEU A 750 15.32 31.01 -18.85
CA LEU A 750 14.65 31.38 -20.10
C LEU A 750 13.31 32.09 -19.88
N THR A 751 12.59 31.75 -18.82
CA THR A 751 11.28 32.36 -18.53
C THR A 751 11.37 33.62 -17.67
N GLY A 752 12.56 33.95 -17.14
CA GLY A 752 12.75 35.05 -16.21
C GLY A 752 12.06 34.85 -14.86
N ASN A 753 11.50 33.65 -14.61
CA ASN A 753 10.91 33.31 -13.33
C ASN A 753 12.03 33.00 -12.34
N GLU A 754 12.00 33.61 -11.16
CA GLU A 754 12.86 33.15 -10.07
C GLU A 754 12.46 31.73 -9.65
N VAL A 755 13.44 30.93 -9.20
CA VAL A 755 13.18 29.66 -8.50
C VAL A 755 12.42 30.00 -7.23
N SER A 756 11.11 30.08 -7.37
CA SER A 756 10.20 30.52 -6.35
C SER A 756 9.60 29.28 -5.72
N PHE A 757 9.68 29.19 -4.38
CA PHE A 757 8.89 28.25 -3.59
C PHE A 757 7.37 28.60 -3.64
N GLY A 758 6.90 29.12 -4.78
CA GLY A 758 5.62 29.83 -4.96
C GLY A 758 4.65 29.13 -5.91
N GLY A 759 4.91 27.89 -6.33
CA GLY A 759 3.97 27.06 -7.12
C GLY A 759 4.46 26.62 -8.50
N GLY A 760 3.54 26.22 -9.38
CA GLY A 760 3.85 25.83 -10.77
C GLY A 760 4.34 24.39 -10.99
N PHE A 761 4.23 23.51 -9.99
CA PHE A 761 4.70 22.10 -10.04
C PHE A 761 4.36 21.37 -11.34
N ALA A 762 3.10 21.42 -11.79
CA ALA A 762 2.67 20.68 -12.99
C ALA A 762 3.37 21.18 -14.27
N THR A 763 3.51 22.49 -14.42
CA THR A 763 4.17 23.11 -15.58
C THR A 763 5.65 22.78 -15.58
N VAL A 764 6.33 23.00 -14.46
CA VAL A 764 7.77 22.71 -14.33
C VAL A 764 8.04 21.22 -14.51
N LEU A 765 7.18 20.34 -13.96
CA LEU A 765 7.32 18.89 -14.14
C LEU A 765 7.13 18.50 -15.61
N ALA A 766 6.15 19.07 -16.32
CA ALA A 766 5.93 18.77 -17.73
C ALA A 766 7.12 19.19 -18.58
N VAL A 767 7.63 20.42 -18.39
CA VAL A 767 8.80 20.94 -19.11
C VAL A 767 10.05 20.14 -18.76
N ALA A 768 10.32 19.94 -17.46
CA ALA A 768 11.48 19.20 -17.00
C ALA A 768 11.45 17.75 -17.50
N ALA A 769 10.31 17.06 -17.42
CA ALA A 769 10.18 15.70 -17.94
C ALA A 769 10.41 15.64 -19.45
N ALA A 770 9.74 16.50 -20.23
CA ALA A 770 9.89 16.51 -21.69
C ALA A 770 11.32 16.83 -22.13
N GLY A 771 11.91 17.91 -21.61
CA GLY A 771 13.27 18.34 -21.95
C GLY A 771 14.32 17.32 -21.52
N THR A 772 14.19 16.80 -20.29
CA THR A 772 15.12 15.78 -19.75
C THR A 772 15.03 14.47 -20.54
N LEU A 773 13.83 14.01 -20.89
CA LEU A 773 13.66 12.80 -21.70
C LEU A 773 14.25 12.96 -23.11
N ALA A 774 14.05 14.12 -23.74
CA ALA A 774 14.61 14.41 -25.06
C ALA A 774 16.14 14.42 -25.04
N LEU A 775 16.74 15.15 -24.08
CA LEU A 775 18.20 15.21 -23.93
C LEU A 775 18.78 13.86 -23.52
N ALA A 776 18.13 13.12 -22.63
CA ALA A 776 18.54 11.77 -22.24
C ALA A 776 18.53 10.80 -23.42
N ALA A 777 17.50 10.85 -24.26
CA ALA A 777 17.43 10.03 -25.48
C ALA A 777 18.57 10.41 -26.45
N LEU A 778 18.81 11.70 -26.65
CA LEU A 778 19.87 12.21 -27.52
C LEU A 778 21.25 11.76 -27.04
N THR A 779 21.60 12.01 -25.78
CA THR A 779 22.91 11.61 -25.22
C THR A 779 23.07 10.11 -25.16
N HIS A 780 21.98 9.36 -24.93
CA HIS A 780 22.04 7.91 -24.93
C HIS A 780 22.48 7.36 -26.28
N HIS A 781 21.90 7.86 -27.37
CA HIS A 781 22.20 7.38 -28.72
C HIS A 781 23.52 7.94 -29.28
N LEU A 782 23.84 9.20 -29.00
CA LEU A 782 25.02 9.87 -29.56
C LEU A 782 26.30 9.68 -28.74
N ILE A 783 26.20 9.42 -27.44
CA ILE A 783 27.35 9.38 -26.54
C ILE A 783 27.40 8.07 -25.78
N GLU A 784 26.39 7.76 -24.96
CA GLU A 784 26.48 6.59 -24.07
C GLU A 784 26.63 5.28 -24.85
N GLN A 785 25.82 5.04 -25.89
CA GLN A 785 25.88 3.82 -26.68
C GLN A 785 27.23 3.62 -27.41
N PRO A 786 27.76 4.62 -28.15
CA PRO A 786 29.09 4.50 -28.76
C PRO A 786 30.20 4.20 -27.74
N PHE A 787 30.25 4.92 -26.62
CA PHE A 787 31.30 4.71 -25.61
C PHE A 787 31.12 3.36 -24.88
N HIS A 788 29.90 2.86 -24.69
CA HIS A 788 29.65 1.49 -24.21
C HIS A 788 30.18 0.41 -25.17
N GLN A 789 30.12 0.65 -26.48
CA GLN A 789 30.66 -0.27 -27.48
C GLN A 789 32.19 -0.21 -27.48
N LEU A 790 32.77 0.99 -27.43
CA LEU A 790 34.21 1.20 -27.33
C LEU A 790 34.81 0.53 -26.09
N GLY A 791 34.20 0.71 -24.91
CA GLY A 791 34.67 0.07 -23.67
C GLY A 791 34.61 -1.46 -23.72
N ARG A 792 33.66 -2.04 -24.46
CA ARG A 792 33.62 -3.49 -24.72
C ARG A 792 34.75 -3.93 -25.63
N ALA A 793 35.07 -3.16 -26.67
CA ALA A 793 36.18 -3.46 -27.58
C ALA A 793 37.54 -3.39 -26.86
N VAL A 794 37.78 -2.33 -26.09
CA VAL A 794 39.01 -2.13 -25.31
C VAL A 794 39.24 -3.25 -24.31
N THR A 795 38.20 -3.68 -23.60
CA THR A 795 38.31 -4.75 -22.59
C THR A 795 38.34 -6.16 -23.18
N ALA A 796 37.91 -6.34 -24.43
CA ALA A 796 38.04 -7.61 -25.15
C ALA A 796 39.47 -7.82 -25.71
N GLY A 797 40.15 -6.74 -26.10
CA GLY A 797 41.53 -6.80 -26.59
C GLY A 797 42.60 -7.04 -25.52
N ALA A 798 42.24 -6.92 -24.23
CA ALA A 798 43.14 -7.13 -23.08
C ALA A 798 43.14 -8.58 -22.56
N ALA A 799 42.31 -9.48 -23.09
CA ALA A 799 42.35 -10.89 -22.75
C ALA A 799 43.56 -11.55 -23.45
N PRO A 800 44.38 -12.36 -22.76
CA PRO A 800 45.48 -13.06 -23.41
C PRO A 800 44.89 -13.98 -24.48
N VAL A 801 45.29 -13.76 -25.74
CA VAL A 801 45.06 -14.73 -26.81
C VAL A 801 45.87 -15.96 -26.44
N THR A 802 45.24 -16.94 -25.79
CA THR A 802 45.76 -18.29 -25.72
C THR A 802 45.80 -18.81 -27.15
N ARG A 803 46.97 -18.69 -27.79
CA ARG A 803 47.30 -19.38 -29.03
C ARG A 803 47.06 -20.86 -28.77
N SER A 804 45.99 -21.40 -29.34
CA SER A 804 45.83 -22.84 -29.48
C SER A 804 47.04 -23.36 -30.26
N VAL A 805 47.90 -24.11 -29.58
CA VAL A 805 48.96 -24.88 -30.21
C VAL A 805 48.30 -25.84 -31.18
N SER A 806 48.70 -25.72 -32.45
CA SER A 806 48.38 -26.68 -33.49
C SER A 806 49.19 -27.96 -33.30
N ARG A 807 48.52 -29.05 -32.95
CA ARG A 807 48.57 -30.41 -33.53
C ARG A 807 48.20 -31.46 -32.50
#